data_AF-A0A1W0A8U3-F1
#
_entry.id   AF-A0A1W0A8U3-F1
#
_cell.length_a   1.000
_cell.length_b   1.000
_cell.length_c   1.000
_cell.angle_alpha   90.00
_cell.angle_beta   90.00
_cell.angle_gamma   90.00
#
_symmetry.space_group_name_H-M   'P 1'
#
loop_
_entity.id
_entity.type
_entity.pdbx_description
1 polymer ?
#
loop_
_entity_poly.entity_id
_entity_poly.type
_entity_poly.pdbx_seq_one_letter_code
_entity_poly.pdbx_strand_id
1 'polypeptide(L)'
;MWLFNRFSSSIAKYATSDKSVRGDGSHGQASRTQIWYRIISNLIAGGLVALSLLALAVVMAQGVFHRDALQYHYQDNPFYWSDFGKDCLLDANGFVPNTCTFKEINVTATPDVWRAIGIHLGTFLQVPKGKRYPVSVCWQGATSSLGWATLELLVGYDYYPQCCPQNKSQPIAGFINIESTSRIEYPEGVYLLTGFADKLTNYTTTYTATDGTENLLVDNMGHSIITLNGSIHPDIEGPKWGMTSVIPITPLGRRYTISSYNIASFFVITDTSHLAGWSTGLHSKLHISPGWICGHEVDNYEEIFLMQVVFSFISIFLFWGDIYITAKGLQGVLHGKPVLTYDVLSGLERRKFLMFMITLNSMPSILYIDVARIYYGTDGGLKMWGIAVLSLSVLSAFVGFIIVTLIQYIPPPPATLFHGHRVITFSAPVFLYISIISVNFAINGDMHDLNIEYNNAPSGMGFWAHNQSWTSGIYIAEAPTAIHSLVPKMWAPVVLSLVASIIYSELKLVVGGRSTFASTEWMKANTFLFTCGAPRWITSMPVAAHNAIKIGNRWFCKPSTQVLFGYVSVEPIATSKVLTELSTVKSEEGPVDLISIYDLGWTILCDRWFSYRPRRIGVNMKNKFVKLTSTDNPRLSKSKNYTLTRGSAID
;
A
#
# COMPACT_ATOMS: atom_id res chain seq x y z
N MET A 1 -39.50 -2.58 -6.90
CA MET A 1 -39.95 -4.00 -7.03
C MET A 1 -39.92 -4.55 -8.46
N TRP A 2 -40.08 -3.73 -9.51
CA TRP A 2 -40.00 -4.17 -10.93
C TRP A 2 -38.57 -4.35 -11.47
N LEU A 3 -37.58 -3.66 -10.88
CA LEU A 3 -36.14 -3.75 -11.24
C LEU A 3 -35.44 -5.02 -10.70
N PHE A 4 -35.92 -5.61 -9.61
CA PHE A 4 -35.33 -6.82 -9.01
C PHE A 4 -35.64 -8.09 -9.84
N ASN A 5 -36.80 -8.16 -10.50
CA ASN A 5 -37.19 -9.31 -11.32
C ASN A 5 -36.48 -9.35 -12.69
N ARG A 6 -36.05 -8.20 -13.25
CA ARG A 6 -35.19 -8.18 -14.46
C ARG A 6 -33.73 -8.52 -14.16
N PHE A 7 -33.23 -8.18 -12.97
CA PHE A 7 -31.87 -8.56 -12.56
C PHE A 7 -31.75 -10.05 -12.21
N SER A 8 -32.75 -10.66 -11.56
CA SER A 8 -32.67 -12.10 -11.23
C SER A 8 -32.78 -13.01 -12.47
N SER A 9 -33.58 -12.63 -13.48
CA SER A 9 -33.70 -13.40 -14.73
C SER A 9 -32.48 -13.28 -15.65
N SER A 10 -31.77 -12.15 -15.61
CA SER A 10 -30.46 -12.01 -16.28
C SER A 10 -29.35 -12.76 -15.57
N ILE A 11 -29.29 -12.73 -14.23
CA ILE A 11 -28.28 -13.48 -13.45
C ILE A 11 -28.49 -14.99 -13.60
N ALA A 12 -29.74 -15.47 -13.64
CA ALA A 12 -30.05 -16.89 -13.90
C ALA A 12 -29.68 -17.35 -15.31
N LYS A 13 -29.83 -16.49 -16.35
CA LYS A 13 -29.29 -16.74 -17.70
C LYS A 13 -27.76 -16.66 -17.77
N TYR A 14 -27.14 -15.82 -16.94
CA TYR A 14 -25.68 -15.72 -16.81
C TYR A 14 -25.05 -16.93 -16.12
N ALA A 15 -25.74 -17.55 -15.15
CA ALA A 15 -25.25 -18.74 -14.45
C ALA A 15 -25.43 -20.05 -15.25
N THR A 16 -26.34 -20.07 -16.23
CA THR A 16 -26.71 -21.27 -17.02
C THR A 16 -26.18 -21.29 -18.46
N SER A 17 -25.50 -20.25 -18.95
CA SER A 17 -25.01 -20.20 -20.33
C SER A 17 -23.60 -20.79 -20.49
N ASP A 18 -23.39 -22.01 -20.02
CA ASP A 18 -22.37 -22.90 -20.55
C ASP A 18 -23.10 -24.08 -21.21
N LYS A 19 -23.84 -23.78 -22.28
CA LYS A 19 -24.43 -24.81 -23.15
C LYS A 19 -23.32 -25.50 -23.94
N SER A 20 -22.55 -26.34 -23.26
CA SER A 20 -21.77 -27.42 -23.88
C SER A 20 -22.38 -28.77 -23.51
N VAL A 21 -23.70 -28.94 -23.67
CA VAL A 21 -24.33 -30.27 -23.58
C VAL A 21 -25.44 -30.36 -24.63
N ARG A 22 -25.08 -30.84 -25.81
CA ARG A 22 -25.60 -32.08 -26.36
C ARG A 22 -24.42 -32.77 -27.04
N GLY A 23 -24.12 -33.99 -26.60
CA GLY A 23 -23.21 -34.85 -27.34
C GLY A 23 -23.85 -35.10 -28.69
N ASP A 24 -23.35 -34.41 -29.71
CA ASP A 24 -23.41 -34.75 -31.12
C ASP A 24 -22.65 -33.67 -31.88
N GLY A 25 -21.47 -34.03 -32.39
CA GLY A 25 -20.86 -33.55 -33.65
C GLY A 25 -20.77 -32.05 -33.99
N SER A 26 -21.09 -31.08 -33.12
CA SER A 26 -21.09 -29.66 -33.48
C SER A 26 -20.13 -28.82 -32.64
N HIS A 27 -19.28 -28.06 -33.34
CA HIS A 27 -18.32 -27.10 -32.81
C HIS A 27 -18.99 -26.02 -31.93
N GLY A 28 -19.10 -26.26 -30.63
CA GLY A 28 -19.59 -25.26 -29.67
C GLY A 28 -18.56 -24.14 -29.46
N GLN A 29 -18.74 -23.00 -30.13
CA GLN A 29 -17.99 -21.78 -29.87
C GLN A 29 -18.43 -21.15 -28.53
N ALA A 30 -17.47 -20.68 -27.73
CA ALA A 30 -17.76 -19.90 -26.53
C ALA A 30 -18.60 -18.65 -26.88
N SER A 31 -19.51 -18.23 -26.01
CA SER A 31 -20.36 -17.07 -26.30
C SER A 31 -19.50 -15.80 -26.45
N ARG A 32 -19.89 -14.90 -27.36
CA ARG A 32 -19.15 -13.65 -27.62
C ARG A 32 -18.89 -12.86 -26.33
N THR A 33 -19.84 -12.88 -25.39
CA THR A 33 -19.74 -12.24 -24.07
C THR A 33 -18.67 -12.89 -23.19
N GLN A 34 -18.55 -14.22 -23.17
CA GLN A 34 -17.51 -14.93 -22.41
C GLN A 34 -16.11 -14.66 -22.96
N ILE A 35 -15.98 -14.57 -24.28
CA ILE A 35 -14.72 -14.22 -24.96
C ILE A 35 -14.26 -12.82 -24.51
N TRP A 36 -15.16 -11.84 -24.54
CA TRP A 36 -14.88 -10.48 -24.08
C TRP A 36 -14.54 -10.42 -22.59
N TYR A 37 -15.28 -11.12 -21.74
CA TYR A 37 -15.00 -11.19 -20.30
C TYR A 37 -13.57 -11.69 -20.03
N ARG A 38 -13.15 -12.79 -20.67
CA ARG A 38 -11.80 -13.34 -20.49
C ARG A 38 -10.72 -12.37 -20.94
N ILE A 39 -10.91 -11.73 -22.09
CA ILE A 39 -9.96 -10.73 -22.61
C ILE A 39 -9.86 -9.53 -21.67
N ILE A 40 -11.00 -8.97 -21.25
CA ILE A 40 -11.03 -7.83 -20.32
C ILE A 40 -10.39 -8.20 -18.99
N SER A 41 -10.71 -9.37 -18.43
CA SER A 41 -10.12 -9.84 -17.17
C SER A 41 -8.59 -9.97 -17.26
N ASN A 42 -8.07 -10.54 -18.36
CA ASN A 42 -6.63 -10.65 -18.58
C ASN A 42 -5.97 -9.27 -18.81
N LEU A 43 -6.65 -8.35 -19.50
CA LEU A 43 -6.16 -6.98 -19.69
C LEU A 43 -6.14 -6.22 -18.36
N ILE A 44 -7.14 -6.39 -17.49
CA ILE A 44 -7.15 -5.83 -16.14
C ILE A 44 -6.00 -6.43 -15.33
N ALA A 45 -5.81 -7.75 -15.36
CA ALA A 45 -4.70 -8.40 -14.66
C ALA A 45 -3.33 -7.88 -15.14
N GLY A 46 -3.13 -7.75 -16.45
CA GLY A 46 -1.90 -7.15 -17.01
C GLY A 46 -1.75 -5.67 -16.70
N GLY A 47 -2.86 -4.94 -16.71
CA GLY A 47 -2.94 -3.54 -16.31
C GLY A 47 -2.55 -3.36 -14.84
N LEU A 48 -3.00 -4.23 -13.94
CA LEU A 48 -2.63 -4.20 -12.52
C LEU A 48 -1.13 -4.45 -12.30
N VAL A 49 -0.52 -5.38 -13.06
CA VAL A 49 0.93 -5.60 -13.00
C VAL A 49 1.67 -4.37 -13.52
N ALA A 50 1.26 -3.76 -14.63
CA ALA A 50 1.86 -2.53 -15.14
C ALA A 50 1.65 -1.33 -14.20
N LEU A 51 0.48 -1.25 -13.58
CA LEU A 51 0.12 -0.23 -12.59
C LEU A 51 1.02 -0.30 -11.37
N SER A 52 1.60 -1.46 -11.03
CA SER A 52 2.56 -1.54 -9.92
C SER A 52 3.83 -0.69 -10.13
N LEU A 53 4.35 -0.60 -11.36
CA LEU A 53 5.46 0.30 -11.69
C LEU A 53 5.03 1.77 -11.64
N LEU A 54 3.83 2.07 -12.14
CA LEU A 54 3.28 3.43 -12.05
C LEU A 54 3.06 3.83 -10.59
N ALA A 55 2.55 2.92 -9.76
CA ALA A 55 2.33 3.13 -8.34
C ALA A 55 3.66 3.39 -7.64
N LEU A 56 4.72 2.65 -7.97
CA LEU A 56 6.07 2.93 -7.46
C LEU A 56 6.54 4.34 -7.83
N ALA A 57 6.38 4.77 -9.09
CA ALA A 57 6.73 6.12 -9.51
C ALA A 57 5.93 7.19 -8.77
N VAL A 58 4.63 6.96 -8.54
CA VAL A 58 3.77 7.86 -7.77
C VAL A 58 4.19 7.90 -6.29
N VAL A 59 4.45 6.75 -5.67
CA VAL A 59 4.93 6.63 -4.28
C VAL A 59 6.24 7.38 -4.08
N MET A 60 7.17 7.26 -5.04
CA MET A 60 8.41 8.04 -5.07
C MET A 60 8.13 9.54 -5.19
N ALA A 61 7.28 9.94 -6.12
CA ALA A 61 6.92 11.34 -6.32
C ALA A 61 6.18 11.96 -5.11
N GLN A 62 5.54 11.13 -4.27
CA GLN A 62 4.91 11.57 -3.02
C GLN A 62 5.89 11.64 -1.84
N GLY A 63 7.14 11.19 -1.99
CA GLY A 63 8.19 11.29 -0.97
C GLY A 63 8.14 10.21 0.11
N VAL A 64 7.76 8.97 -0.21
CA VAL A 64 7.57 7.91 0.81
C VAL A 64 8.86 7.45 1.52
N PHE A 65 10.04 7.80 1.01
CA PHE A 65 11.31 7.49 1.68
C PHE A 65 11.96 8.70 2.35
N HIS A 66 11.62 9.89 1.89
CA HIS A 66 12.02 11.15 2.47
C HIS A 66 11.02 12.20 2.04
N ARG A 67 10.44 12.88 3.03
CA ARG A 67 9.51 13.99 2.83
C ARG A 67 9.55 14.89 4.04
N ASP A 68 9.41 16.16 3.78
CA ASP A 68 9.04 17.19 4.74
C ASP A 68 7.77 17.92 4.27
N ALA A 69 6.97 18.36 5.23
CA ALA A 69 5.78 19.15 4.99
C ALA A 69 5.49 20.03 6.20
N LEU A 70 4.99 21.23 5.96
CA LEU A 70 4.48 22.09 7.03
C LEU A 70 3.11 21.57 7.48
N GLN A 71 2.98 21.24 8.76
CA GLN A 71 1.73 20.92 9.42
C GLN A 71 1.39 22.03 10.41
N TYR A 72 0.13 22.47 10.40
CA TYR A 72 -0.33 23.51 11.30
C TYR A 72 -1.83 23.37 11.55
N HIS A 73 -2.29 23.96 12.65
CA HIS A 73 -3.70 24.04 12.98
C HIS A 73 -4.06 25.48 13.34
N TYR A 74 -5.02 26.04 12.61
CA TYR A 74 -5.47 27.41 12.85
C TYR A 74 -6.00 27.61 14.26
N GLN A 75 -5.71 28.79 14.82
CA GLN A 75 -5.96 29.12 16.21
C GLN A 75 -7.46 29.19 16.57
N ASP A 76 -8.32 29.44 15.59
CA ASP A 76 -9.77 29.52 15.77
C ASP A 76 -10.49 28.17 15.88
N ASN A 77 -9.75 27.06 15.75
CA ASN A 77 -10.31 25.72 15.82
C ASN A 77 -10.26 25.14 17.25
N PRO A 78 -11.40 25.03 17.96
CA PRO A 78 -11.46 24.54 19.33
C PRO A 78 -11.16 23.04 19.48
N PHE A 79 -11.07 22.29 18.36
CA PHE A 79 -10.63 20.89 18.40
C PHE A 79 -9.14 20.78 18.73
N TYR A 80 -8.34 21.75 18.27
CA TYR A 80 -6.90 21.77 18.51
C TYR A 80 -6.52 22.73 19.64
N TRP A 81 -7.23 23.86 19.78
CA TRP A 81 -6.85 24.94 20.69
C TRP A 81 -7.76 25.06 21.90
N SER A 82 -7.17 25.17 23.10
CA SER A 82 -7.92 25.38 24.33
C SER A 82 -7.23 26.32 25.32
N ASP A 83 -8.05 27.03 26.10
CA ASP A 83 -7.59 27.88 27.21
C ASP A 83 -7.21 27.01 28.43
N PHE A 84 -6.10 27.34 29.10
CA PHE A 84 -5.68 26.64 30.33
C PHE A 84 -5.58 27.54 31.56
N GLY A 85 -4.99 28.73 31.42
CA GLY A 85 -4.76 29.70 32.50
C GLY A 85 -4.53 31.12 31.96
N LYS A 86 -4.91 32.14 32.73
CA LYS A 86 -4.84 33.57 32.35
C LYS A 86 -4.55 34.44 33.57
N ASP A 87 -3.63 34.02 34.43
CA ASP A 87 -3.33 34.70 35.69
C ASP A 87 -1.89 35.25 35.75
N CYS A 88 -0.97 34.61 35.03
CA CYS A 88 0.44 35.00 34.98
C CYS A 88 0.65 36.42 34.41
N LEU A 89 1.40 37.24 35.14
CA LEU A 89 1.99 38.48 34.63
C LEU A 89 3.49 38.30 34.40
N LEU A 90 3.99 38.89 33.32
CA LEU A 90 5.40 38.86 32.95
C LEU A 90 6.01 40.26 33.05
N ASP A 91 7.17 40.39 33.68
CA ASP A 91 7.99 41.61 33.65
C ASP A 91 9.39 41.34 33.06
N ALA A 92 10.25 42.36 33.11
CA ALA A 92 11.63 42.29 32.58
C ALA A 92 12.50 41.21 33.25
N ASN A 93 12.17 40.77 34.46
CA ASN A 93 12.90 39.76 35.21
C ASN A 93 12.23 38.37 35.14
N GLY A 94 11.03 38.27 34.57
CA GLY A 94 10.31 37.03 34.36
C GLY A 94 8.89 37.06 34.94
N PHE A 95 8.35 35.89 35.30
CA PHE A 95 7.00 35.83 35.87
C PHE A 95 6.95 36.55 37.22
N VAL A 96 5.97 37.44 37.38
CA VAL A 96 5.77 38.22 38.59
C VAL A 96 5.34 37.28 39.72
N PRO A 97 6.00 37.31 40.89
CA PRO A 97 5.66 36.42 42.01
C PRO A 97 4.17 36.49 42.40
N ASN A 98 3.57 35.33 42.70
CA ASN A 98 2.17 35.17 43.12
C ASN A 98 1.11 35.63 42.10
N THR A 99 1.47 35.79 40.82
CA THR A 99 0.49 36.06 39.76
C THR A 99 0.04 34.78 39.06
N CYS A 100 0.97 33.87 38.78
CA CYS A 100 0.65 32.54 38.27
C CYS A 100 -0.04 31.65 39.31
N THR A 101 -1.02 30.87 38.88
CA THR A 101 -1.68 29.85 39.69
C THR A 101 -0.81 28.59 39.84
N PHE A 102 -1.08 27.78 40.87
CA PHE A 102 -0.45 26.47 41.02
C PHE A 102 -0.70 25.55 39.82
N LYS A 103 -1.85 25.70 39.15
CA LYS A 103 -2.20 24.92 37.96
C LYS A 103 -1.25 25.23 36.80
N GLU A 104 -0.95 26.52 36.56
CA GLU A 104 -0.02 26.96 35.51
C GLU A 104 1.42 26.55 35.83
N ILE A 105 1.84 26.69 37.10
CA ILE A 105 3.21 26.31 37.52
C ILE A 105 3.44 24.80 37.38
N ASN A 106 2.43 23.98 37.68
CA ASN A 106 2.54 22.52 37.63
C ASN A 106 2.50 21.94 36.21
N VAL A 107 2.40 22.76 35.16
CA VAL A 107 2.44 22.29 33.77
C VAL A 107 3.76 21.60 33.44
N THR A 108 4.87 22.14 33.97
CA THR A 108 6.21 21.61 33.78
C THR A 108 6.58 20.62 34.89
N ALA A 109 7.55 19.74 34.61
CA ALA A 109 7.98 18.71 35.56
C ALA A 109 8.48 19.28 36.90
N THR A 110 9.11 20.46 36.88
CA THR A 110 9.55 21.16 38.09
C THR A 110 9.13 22.64 38.07
N PRO A 111 8.91 23.28 39.23
CA PRO A 111 8.64 24.73 39.31
C PRO A 111 9.82 25.59 38.85
N ASP A 112 11.05 25.06 38.89
CA ASP A 112 12.25 25.78 38.46
C ASP A 112 12.27 25.96 36.95
N VAL A 113 11.77 24.98 36.18
CA VAL A 113 11.56 25.12 34.73
C VAL A 113 10.56 26.24 34.45
N TRP A 114 9.40 26.28 35.11
CA TRP A 114 8.41 27.34 34.91
C TRP A 114 8.99 28.73 35.17
N ARG A 115 9.80 28.86 36.23
CA ARG A 115 10.50 30.11 36.53
C ARG A 115 11.48 30.50 35.43
N ALA A 116 12.25 29.54 34.93
CA ALA A 116 13.22 29.76 33.85
C ALA A 116 12.55 30.17 32.53
N ILE A 117 11.40 29.56 32.19
CA ILE A 117 10.56 29.96 31.06
C ILE A 117 10.20 31.44 31.19
N GLY A 118 9.73 31.87 32.36
CA GLY A 118 9.40 33.27 32.63
C GLY A 118 10.59 34.21 32.42
N ILE A 119 11.75 33.90 33.03
CA ILE A 119 12.98 34.70 32.90
C ILE A 119 13.39 34.84 31.42
N HIS A 120 13.39 33.71 30.70
CA HIS A 120 13.71 33.69 29.28
C HIS A 120 12.74 34.55 28.48
N LEU A 121 11.43 34.39 28.71
CA LEU A 121 10.37 35.12 28.03
C LEU A 121 10.47 36.63 28.23
N GLY A 122 10.72 37.08 29.47
CA GLY A 122 10.89 38.50 29.80
C GLY A 122 12.08 39.14 29.07
N THR A 123 13.17 38.38 28.97
CA THR A 123 14.39 38.80 28.25
C THR A 123 14.18 38.78 26.74
N PHE A 124 13.62 37.69 26.21
CA PHE A 124 13.37 37.47 24.78
C PHE A 124 12.43 38.53 24.20
N LEU A 125 11.35 38.87 24.90
CA LEU A 125 10.40 39.91 24.48
C LEU A 125 10.86 41.34 24.79
N GLN A 126 12.01 41.50 25.46
CA GLN A 126 12.54 42.78 25.93
C GLN A 126 11.48 43.61 26.67
N VAL A 127 10.82 42.99 27.65
CA VAL A 127 9.75 43.64 28.41
C VAL A 127 10.30 44.90 29.09
N PRO A 128 9.72 46.10 28.88
CA PRO A 128 10.25 47.31 29.47
C PRO A 128 10.21 47.27 31.00
N LYS A 129 11.24 47.80 31.65
CA LYS A 129 11.26 47.93 33.12
C LYS A 129 10.03 48.72 33.61
N GLY A 130 9.34 48.18 34.62
CA GLY A 130 8.13 48.77 35.19
C GLY A 130 6.83 48.47 34.43
N LYS A 131 6.89 47.77 33.29
CA LYS A 131 5.71 47.23 32.60
C LYS A 131 5.48 45.77 32.98
N ARG A 132 4.23 45.36 32.89
CA ARG A 132 3.78 43.98 33.11
C ARG A 132 2.90 43.56 31.94
N TYR A 133 3.23 42.45 31.32
CA TYR A 133 2.52 41.89 30.19
C TYR A 133 1.68 40.70 30.65
N PRO A 134 0.37 40.67 30.36
CA PRO A 134 -0.47 39.52 30.66
C PRO A 134 -0.10 38.32 29.78
N VAL A 135 -0.01 37.13 30.37
CA VAL A 135 0.32 35.88 29.68
C VAL A 135 -0.85 34.92 29.78
N SER A 136 -1.30 34.44 28.62
CA SER A 136 -2.27 33.36 28.52
C SER A 136 -1.56 32.03 28.28
N VAL A 137 -1.87 31.05 29.12
CA VAL A 137 -1.39 29.68 29.01
C VAL A 137 -2.41 28.88 28.22
N CYS A 138 -1.96 28.31 27.11
CA CYS A 138 -2.79 27.68 26.11
C CYS A 138 -2.29 26.27 25.80
N TRP A 139 -3.20 25.40 25.39
CA TRP A 139 -2.85 24.09 24.84
C TRP A 139 -3.21 24.02 23.38
N GLN A 140 -2.26 23.54 22.59
CA GLN A 140 -2.55 22.92 21.32
C GLN A 140 -2.46 21.40 21.52
N GLY A 141 -3.56 20.68 21.30
CA GLY A 141 -3.67 19.28 21.70
C GLY A 141 -4.23 19.11 23.13
N ALA A 142 -3.59 18.25 23.91
CA ALA A 142 -3.99 17.90 25.29
C ALA A 142 -5.43 17.32 25.41
N THR A 143 -5.85 16.57 24.39
CA THR A 143 -7.13 15.85 24.36
C THR A 143 -6.92 14.40 23.95
N SER A 144 -7.78 13.51 24.45
CA SER A 144 -7.68 12.08 24.18
C SER A 144 -7.89 11.73 22.71
N SER A 145 -8.54 12.62 21.94
CA SER A 145 -8.73 12.51 20.49
C SER A 145 -7.48 12.86 19.67
N LEU A 146 -6.48 13.53 20.27
CA LEU A 146 -5.23 13.91 19.61
C LEU A 146 -4.04 13.10 20.11
N GLY A 147 -3.98 12.80 21.41
CA GLY A 147 -2.93 11.97 22.01
C GLY A 147 -1.62 12.69 22.34
N TRP A 148 -1.39 13.88 21.78
CA TRP A 148 -0.21 14.72 22.02
C TRP A 148 -0.59 16.10 22.59
N ALA A 149 0.38 16.83 23.13
CA ALA A 149 0.20 18.22 23.55
C ALA A 149 1.45 19.08 23.30
N THR A 150 1.23 20.34 22.93
CA THR A 150 2.24 21.39 22.94
C THR A 150 1.74 22.57 23.77
N LEU A 151 2.66 23.12 24.57
CA LEU A 151 2.36 24.23 25.46
C LEU A 151 2.57 25.53 24.69
N GLU A 152 1.53 26.36 24.65
CA GLU A 152 1.54 27.61 23.93
C GLU A 152 1.39 28.77 24.92
N LEU A 153 2.29 29.75 24.88
CA LEU A 153 2.22 30.96 25.68
C LEU A 153 1.98 32.17 24.78
N LEU A 154 0.81 32.79 24.94
CA LEU A 154 0.48 34.04 24.25
C LEU A 154 0.64 35.22 25.19
N VAL A 155 1.47 36.18 24.80
CA VAL A 155 1.77 37.37 25.60
C VAL A 155 1.10 38.58 24.99
N GLY A 156 0.24 39.25 25.76
CA GLY A 156 -0.41 40.49 25.37
C GLY A 156 0.32 41.73 25.90
N TYR A 157 0.06 42.89 25.31
CA TYR A 157 0.60 44.16 25.81
C TYR A 157 -0.12 44.64 27.08
N ASP A 158 -1.45 44.71 27.03
CA ASP A 158 -2.30 45.30 28.08
C ASP A 158 -3.47 44.39 28.50
N TYR A 159 -3.66 43.24 27.85
CA TYR A 159 -4.74 42.30 28.12
C TYR A 159 -4.29 40.85 27.89
N TYR A 160 -5.02 39.88 28.43
CA TYR A 160 -4.77 38.45 28.22
C TYR A 160 -5.28 38.01 26.83
N PRO A 161 -4.42 37.60 25.89
CA PRO A 161 -4.87 37.10 24.59
C PRO A 161 -5.73 35.83 24.74
N GLN A 162 -6.66 35.59 23.83
CA GLN A 162 -7.44 34.36 23.81
C GLN A 162 -6.64 33.23 23.15
N CYS A 163 -6.68 32.01 23.71
CA CYS A 163 -6.02 30.87 23.09
C CYS A 163 -6.72 30.41 21.82
N CYS A 164 -8.05 30.59 21.74
CA CYS A 164 -8.89 30.28 20.58
C CYS A 164 -9.74 31.51 20.20
N PRO A 165 -9.16 32.52 19.54
CA PRO A 165 -9.85 33.76 19.21
C PRO A 165 -10.97 33.54 18.20
N GLN A 166 -12.11 34.19 18.41
CA GLN A 166 -13.29 34.15 17.52
C GLN A 166 -13.67 35.52 16.94
N ASN A 167 -12.93 36.56 17.34
CA ASN A 167 -13.24 37.96 17.04
C ASN A 167 -12.17 38.60 16.15
N LYS A 168 -11.84 37.94 15.03
CA LYS A 168 -10.80 38.35 14.08
C LYS A 168 -9.41 38.44 14.75
N SER A 169 -8.58 39.37 14.27
CA SER A 169 -7.21 39.58 14.74
C SER A 169 -7.16 40.10 16.18
N GLN A 170 -6.34 39.48 17.02
CA GLN A 170 -5.92 40.01 18.33
C GLN A 170 -4.43 40.42 18.32
N PRO A 171 -4.06 41.62 18.80
CA PRO A 171 -2.67 42.04 18.87
C PRO A 171 -1.90 41.35 20.02
N ILE A 172 -0.72 40.81 19.72
CA ILE A 172 0.16 40.14 20.70
C ILE A 172 1.56 40.77 20.73
N ALA A 173 2.20 40.71 21.90
CA ALA A 173 3.60 41.08 22.10
C ALA A 173 4.55 39.93 21.79
N GLY A 174 4.11 38.68 21.99
CA GLY A 174 4.88 37.48 21.68
C GLY A 174 4.01 36.22 21.66
N PHE A 175 4.53 35.20 20.98
CA PHE A 175 3.93 33.87 20.87
C PHE A 175 5.03 32.83 21.01
N ILE A 176 4.95 31.97 22.03
CA ILE A 176 5.98 30.98 22.32
C ILE A 176 5.35 29.59 22.30
N ASN A 177 5.94 28.71 21.51
CA ASN A 177 5.66 27.29 21.47
C ASN A 177 6.71 26.56 22.33
N ILE A 178 6.25 25.67 23.20
CA ILE A 178 7.09 24.90 24.11
C ILE A 178 6.77 23.42 23.94
N GLU A 179 7.81 22.67 23.61
CA GLU A 179 7.80 21.22 23.47
C GLU A 179 8.89 20.61 24.34
N SER A 180 8.83 19.31 24.61
CA SER A 180 9.98 18.61 25.19
C SER A 180 10.80 17.91 24.10
N THR A 181 12.11 17.81 24.26
CA THR A 181 12.99 17.17 23.27
C THR A 181 14.20 16.51 23.92
N SER A 182 14.76 15.51 23.24
CA SER A 182 15.97 14.83 23.69
C SER A 182 17.22 15.52 23.13
N ARG A 183 18.26 15.63 23.96
CA ARG A 183 19.59 16.12 23.58
C ARG A 183 20.61 15.16 24.19
N ILE A 184 21.75 14.95 23.50
CA ILE A 184 22.74 13.95 23.93
C ILE A 184 23.34 14.34 25.28
N GLU A 185 23.50 15.64 25.51
CA GLU A 185 24.04 16.25 26.71
C GLU A 185 23.07 16.16 27.90
N TYR A 186 21.77 15.95 27.63
CA TYR A 186 20.69 15.96 28.61
C TYR A 186 19.79 14.72 28.45
N PRO A 187 20.21 13.56 28.99
CA PRO A 187 19.52 12.29 28.78
C PRO A 187 18.13 12.23 29.41
N GLU A 188 17.87 13.04 30.45
CA GLU A 188 16.54 13.16 31.07
C GLU A 188 15.57 14.01 30.24
N GLY A 189 16.07 14.69 29.20
CA GLY A 189 15.27 15.58 28.36
C GLY A 189 15.36 17.05 28.74
N VAL A 190 14.95 17.91 27.80
CA VAL A 190 14.88 19.37 27.97
C VAL A 190 13.57 19.90 27.38
N TYR A 191 13.16 21.09 27.80
CA TYR A 191 12.12 21.85 27.14
C TYR A 191 12.74 22.72 26.04
N LEU A 192 12.27 22.59 24.81
CA LEU A 192 12.60 23.46 23.70
C LEU A 192 11.57 24.59 23.62
N LEU A 193 12.04 25.82 23.67
CA LEU A 193 11.25 27.02 23.46
C LEU A 193 11.54 27.56 22.07
N THR A 194 10.48 27.72 21.28
CA THR A 194 10.50 28.39 19.98
C THR A 194 9.63 29.63 20.08
N GLY A 195 10.20 30.80 19.83
CA GLY A 195 9.53 32.07 20.12
C GLY A 195 9.42 33.02 18.93
N PHE A 196 8.28 33.71 18.86
CA PHE A 196 8.08 34.93 18.10
C PHE A 196 8.01 36.14 19.04
N ALA A 197 8.82 37.16 18.75
CA ALA A 197 8.82 38.43 19.48
C ALA A 197 8.44 39.58 18.53
N ASP A 198 7.27 40.19 18.75
CA ASP A 198 6.69 41.17 17.81
C ASP A 198 7.61 42.37 17.50
N LYS A 199 8.42 42.80 18.47
CA LYS A 199 9.35 43.92 18.30
C LYS A 199 10.65 43.57 17.58
N LEU A 200 11.02 42.29 17.56
CA LEU A 200 12.32 41.83 17.07
C LEU A 200 12.19 41.07 15.75
N THR A 201 11.03 40.48 15.49
CA THR A 201 10.83 39.58 14.37
C THR A 201 9.88 40.20 13.35
N ASN A 202 10.44 40.75 12.27
CA ASN A 202 9.68 41.34 11.14
C ASN A 202 10.11 40.77 9.78
N TYR A 203 11.00 39.79 9.76
CA TYR A 203 11.47 39.13 8.55
C TYR A 203 10.75 37.80 8.35
N THR A 204 10.59 37.45 7.09
CA THR A 204 9.91 36.23 6.66
C THR A 204 10.72 35.56 5.57
N THR A 205 10.72 34.24 5.56
CA THR A 205 11.41 33.42 4.57
C THR A 205 10.44 32.44 3.93
N THR A 206 10.61 32.16 2.64
CA THR A 206 9.79 31.17 1.94
C THR A 206 10.38 29.79 2.17
N TYR A 207 9.57 28.90 2.73
CA TYR A 207 9.88 27.48 2.86
C TYR A 207 9.16 26.70 1.76
N THR A 208 9.92 25.92 1.00
CA THR A 208 9.39 25.02 -0.03
C THR A 208 9.47 23.59 0.49
N ALA A 209 8.31 22.97 0.71
CA ALA A 209 8.22 21.57 1.13
C ALA A 209 8.61 20.62 -0.02
N THR A 210 8.88 19.34 0.30
CA THR A 210 9.26 18.32 -0.69
C THR A 210 8.22 18.15 -1.81
N ASP A 211 6.93 18.40 -1.53
CA ASP A 211 5.87 18.31 -2.55
C ASP A 211 5.70 19.58 -3.41
N GLY A 212 6.60 20.57 -3.23
CA GLY A 212 6.61 21.83 -3.95
C GLY A 212 5.67 22.89 -3.39
N THR A 213 4.95 22.61 -2.29
CA THR A 213 4.13 23.63 -1.63
C THR A 213 5.03 24.69 -0.97
N GLU A 214 4.73 25.96 -1.24
CA GLU A 214 5.45 27.09 -0.67
C GLU A 214 4.64 27.69 0.48
N ASN A 215 5.29 27.83 1.64
CA ASN A 215 4.72 28.46 2.82
C ASN A 215 5.64 29.59 3.28
N LEU A 216 5.04 30.66 3.79
CA LEU A 216 5.81 31.77 4.34
C LEU A 216 6.03 31.52 5.83
N LEU A 217 7.30 31.46 6.25
CA LEU A 217 7.68 31.29 7.64
C LEU A 217 8.26 32.57 8.21
N VAL A 218 8.16 32.71 9.52
CA VAL A 218 8.87 33.73 10.28
C VAL A 218 10.36 33.39 10.27
N ASP A 219 11.21 34.35 9.92
CA ASP A 219 12.66 34.16 9.86
C ASP A 219 13.34 34.52 11.19
N ASN A 220 14.56 34.01 11.40
CA ASN A 220 15.40 34.27 12.57
C ASN A 220 14.68 34.02 13.91
N MET A 221 13.95 32.91 13.99
CA MET A 221 13.28 32.48 15.22
C MET A 221 14.31 32.03 16.27
N GLY A 222 14.09 32.43 17.52
CA GLY A 222 14.94 32.01 18.62
C GLY A 222 14.54 30.62 19.12
N HIS A 223 15.53 29.71 19.19
CA HIS A 223 15.40 28.43 19.87
C HIS A 223 16.26 28.41 21.13
N SER A 224 15.68 28.01 22.25
CA SER A 224 16.40 27.88 23.52
C SER A 224 15.96 26.62 24.24
N ILE A 225 16.89 25.98 24.92
CA ILE A 225 16.63 24.81 25.73
C ILE A 225 16.62 25.18 27.21
N ILE A 226 15.67 24.62 27.95
CA ILE A 226 15.56 24.74 29.40
C ILE A 226 15.65 23.35 30.00
N THR A 227 16.64 23.14 30.86
CA THR A 227 16.84 21.86 31.54
C THR A 227 15.91 21.74 32.75
N LEU A 228 15.76 20.52 33.28
CA LEU A 228 14.90 20.24 34.43
C LEU A 228 15.26 21.00 35.71
N ASN A 229 16.49 21.51 35.83
CA ASN A 229 16.96 22.32 36.95
C ASN A 229 16.71 23.83 36.76
N GLY A 230 16.13 24.24 35.61
CA GLY A 230 15.88 25.63 35.27
C GLY A 230 17.05 26.37 34.63
N SER A 231 18.12 25.69 34.19
CA SER A 231 19.19 26.31 33.41
C SER A 231 18.74 26.57 31.97
N ILE A 232 19.08 27.76 31.45
CA ILE A 232 18.71 28.22 30.11
C ILE A 232 19.97 28.19 29.24
N HIS A 233 19.88 27.52 28.08
CA HIS A 233 20.95 27.47 27.10
C HIS A 233 20.40 27.73 25.69
N PRO A 234 21.20 28.29 24.77
CA PRO A 234 20.81 28.34 23.36
C PRO A 234 20.71 26.91 22.79
N ASP A 235 19.76 26.67 21.89
CA ASP A 235 19.77 25.43 21.10
C ASP A 235 20.86 25.54 20.03
N ILE A 236 21.78 24.59 20.00
CA ILE A 236 22.99 24.68 19.17
C ILE A 236 22.61 24.46 17.70
N GLU A 237 23.01 25.40 16.84
CA GLU A 237 22.82 25.27 15.39
C GLU A 237 23.52 24.02 14.85
N GLY A 238 22.77 23.23 14.08
CA GLY A 238 23.22 21.94 13.56
C GLY A 238 22.05 21.10 13.05
N PRO A 239 22.29 19.81 12.73
CA PRO A 239 21.26 18.94 12.13
C PRO A 239 20.01 18.70 12.99
N LYS A 240 20.10 18.96 14.30
CA LYS A 240 19.02 18.78 15.28
C LYS A 240 18.46 20.12 15.80
N TRP A 241 18.88 21.23 15.21
CA TRP A 241 18.44 22.55 15.63
C TRP A 241 16.93 22.68 15.45
N GLY A 242 16.24 23.11 16.51
CA GLY A 242 14.78 23.24 16.52
C GLY A 242 14.02 21.89 16.48
N MET A 243 14.73 20.76 16.47
CA MET A 243 14.13 19.44 16.28
C MET A 243 13.52 18.89 17.58
N THR A 244 12.28 18.43 17.47
CA THR A 244 11.46 17.76 18.49
C THR A 244 10.86 16.48 17.91
N SER A 245 10.18 15.71 18.76
CA SER A 245 9.32 14.58 18.34
C SER A 245 10.00 13.58 17.41
N VAL A 246 11.23 13.18 17.77
CA VAL A 246 11.94 12.13 17.04
C VAL A 246 11.36 10.78 17.44
N ILE A 247 10.57 10.17 16.55
CA ILE A 247 9.88 8.89 16.80
C ILE A 247 10.38 7.85 15.81
N PRO A 248 11.16 6.84 16.27
CA PRO A 248 11.57 5.74 15.42
C PRO A 248 10.46 4.68 15.28
N ILE A 249 10.34 4.10 14.08
CA ILE A 249 9.44 2.97 13.79
C ILE A 249 10.17 1.95 12.91
N THR A 250 10.04 0.65 13.18
CA THR A 250 10.79 -0.41 12.46
C THR A 250 9.89 -1.47 11.80
N PRO A 251 9.00 -1.11 10.86
CA PRO A 251 8.01 -2.04 10.29
C PRO A 251 8.62 -3.23 9.52
N LEU A 252 9.82 -3.06 8.96
CA LEU A 252 10.58 -4.11 8.26
C LEU A 252 11.86 -4.53 9.02
N GLY A 253 11.93 -4.19 10.31
CA GLY A 253 13.11 -4.39 11.17
C GLY A 253 14.09 -3.21 11.15
N ARG A 254 15.08 -3.25 12.06
CA ARG A 254 16.01 -2.14 12.36
C ARG A 254 16.88 -1.64 11.20
N ARG A 255 16.98 -2.39 10.10
CA ARG A 255 17.74 -1.94 8.91
C ARG A 255 16.99 -0.85 8.14
N TYR A 256 15.66 -0.82 8.26
CA TYR A 256 14.75 0.04 7.52
C TYR A 256 13.91 0.87 8.48
N THR A 257 14.59 1.54 9.42
CA THR A 257 13.94 2.40 10.42
C THR A 257 13.38 3.63 9.73
N ILE A 258 12.13 3.97 10.06
CA ILE A 258 11.54 5.26 9.75
C ILE A 258 11.86 6.17 10.94
N SER A 259 12.61 7.23 10.72
CA SER A 259 12.89 8.27 11.70
C SER A 259 12.06 9.49 11.37
N SER A 260 10.94 9.69 12.07
CA SER A 260 10.19 10.93 11.98
C SER A 260 10.82 12.02 12.82
N TYR A 261 10.54 13.27 12.52
CA TYR A 261 10.90 14.41 13.35
C TYR A 261 10.00 15.59 13.07
N ASN A 262 9.88 16.49 14.04
CA ASN A 262 9.23 17.78 13.89
C ASN A 262 10.24 18.89 14.13
N ILE A 263 10.08 20.02 13.45
CA ILE A 263 10.82 21.26 13.75
C ILE A 263 9.78 22.34 13.99
N ALA A 264 9.72 22.82 15.24
CA ALA A 264 8.79 23.86 15.64
C ALA A 264 9.08 25.15 14.87
N SER A 265 8.05 25.82 14.37
CA SER A 265 8.18 27.03 13.56
C SER A 265 6.92 27.89 13.65
N PHE A 266 7.03 29.15 13.27
CA PHE A 266 5.87 30.04 13.09
C PHE A 266 5.67 30.29 11.60
N PHE A 267 4.46 29.98 11.11
CA PHE A 267 4.08 30.31 9.75
C PHE A 267 3.26 31.59 9.72
N VAL A 268 3.36 32.30 8.60
CA VAL A 268 2.66 33.56 8.36
C VAL A 268 1.39 33.27 7.60
N ILE A 269 0.26 33.66 8.17
CA ILE A 269 -1.07 33.51 7.57
C ILE A 269 -1.24 34.61 6.53
N THR A 270 -1.24 34.23 5.25
CA THR A 270 -1.38 35.16 4.13
C THR A 270 -2.84 35.48 3.80
N ASP A 271 -3.75 34.52 3.98
CA ASP A 271 -5.19 34.69 3.80
C ASP A 271 -5.94 34.41 5.10
N THR A 272 -6.64 35.43 5.60
CA THR A 272 -7.43 35.39 6.85
C THR A 272 -8.94 35.40 6.60
N SER A 273 -9.37 35.41 5.33
CA SER A 273 -10.78 35.59 4.96
C SER A 273 -11.72 34.49 5.49
N HIS A 274 -11.17 33.29 5.68
CA HIS A 274 -11.90 32.11 6.15
C HIS A 274 -11.78 31.85 7.66
N LEU A 275 -10.98 32.65 8.38
CA LEU A 275 -10.68 32.43 9.80
C LEU A 275 -11.60 33.28 10.68
N ALA A 276 -12.12 32.69 11.76
CA ALA A 276 -12.92 33.40 12.75
C ALA A 276 -12.04 34.30 13.65
N GLY A 277 -10.80 33.90 13.92
CA GLY A 277 -9.83 34.70 14.67
C GLY A 277 -8.39 34.21 14.56
N TRP A 278 -7.44 35.10 14.85
CA TRP A 278 -6.00 34.81 14.77
C TRP A 278 -5.18 35.82 15.56
N SER A 279 -3.91 35.53 15.80
CA SER A 279 -2.98 36.44 16.48
C SER A 279 -2.10 37.22 15.50
N THR A 280 -1.89 38.50 15.79
CA THR A 280 -1.10 39.41 14.95
C THR A 280 -0.11 40.20 15.78
N GLY A 281 1.12 40.30 15.32
CA GLY A 281 2.10 41.21 15.94
C GLY A 281 1.70 42.67 15.74
N LEU A 282 1.65 43.44 16.83
CA LEU A 282 1.25 44.86 16.78
C LEU A 282 2.26 45.71 15.99
N HIS A 283 3.55 45.44 16.09
CA HIS A 283 4.64 46.18 15.44
C HIS A 283 5.07 45.54 14.12
N SER A 284 5.28 44.24 14.11
CA SER A 284 5.68 43.46 12.91
C SER A 284 4.59 43.39 11.84
N LYS A 285 3.31 43.50 12.25
CA LYS A 285 2.11 43.31 11.41
C LYS A 285 1.97 41.92 10.81
N LEU A 286 2.74 40.94 11.29
CA LEU A 286 2.66 39.56 10.83
C LEU A 286 1.48 38.86 11.51
N HIS A 287 0.63 38.21 10.71
CA HIS A 287 -0.38 37.27 11.18
C HIS A 287 0.29 35.91 11.34
N ILE A 288 0.32 35.37 12.55
CA ILE A 288 1.14 34.19 12.84
C ILE A 288 0.35 33.11 13.57
N SER A 289 0.80 31.88 13.39
CA SER A 289 0.39 30.73 14.19
C SER A 289 1.57 29.75 14.25
N PRO A 290 1.71 28.98 15.34
CA PRO A 290 2.71 27.92 15.39
C PRO A 290 2.34 26.82 14.39
N GLY A 291 3.36 26.13 13.93
CA GLY A 291 3.29 24.94 13.09
C GLY A 291 4.59 24.16 13.19
N TRP A 292 4.63 23.03 12.51
CA TRP A 292 5.77 22.14 12.51
C TRP A 292 6.17 21.79 11.09
N ILE A 293 7.46 21.84 10.82
CA ILE A 293 8.00 21.13 9.67
C ILE A 293 8.11 19.67 10.09
N CYS A 294 7.16 18.86 9.66
CA CYS A 294 7.09 17.43 9.96
C CYS A 294 7.79 16.67 8.84
N GLY A 295 8.86 15.96 9.20
CA GLY A 295 9.68 15.19 8.29
C GLY A 295 9.80 13.73 8.67
N HIS A 296 10.20 12.91 7.69
CA HIS A 296 10.69 11.58 7.96
C HIS A 296 11.83 11.20 7.01
N GLU A 297 12.63 10.24 7.45
CA GLU A 297 13.65 9.59 6.65
C GLU A 297 13.60 8.07 6.87
N VAL A 298 13.80 7.31 5.79
CA VAL A 298 13.83 5.84 5.83
C VAL A 298 15.26 5.36 5.62
N ASP A 299 15.81 4.67 6.61
CA ASP A 299 17.16 4.09 6.53
C ASP A 299 17.26 3.05 5.40
N ASN A 300 18.37 3.08 4.65
CA ASN A 300 18.67 2.13 3.58
C ASN A 300 17.55 1.96 2.53
N TYR A 301 16.76 3.02 2.28
CA TYR A 301 15.61 2.96 1.37
C TYR A 301 15.98 2.55 -0.07
N GLU A 302 17.22 2.82 -0.50
CA GLU A 302 17.72 2.43 -1.82
C GLU A 302 17.61 0.92 -2.07
N GLU A 303 17.80 0.10 -1.04
CA GLU A 303 17.67 -1.36 -1.13
C GLU A 303 16.23 -1.77 -1.39
N ILE A 304 15.28 -1.18 -0.65
CA ILE A 304 13.84 -1.44 -0.81
C ILE A 304 13.39 -1.02 -2.21
N PHE A 305 13.81 0.16 -2.63
CA PHE A 305 13.52 0.69 -3.95
C PHE A 305 14.05 -0.23 -5.06
N LEU A 306 15.35 -0.59 -5.00
CA LEU A 306 15.97 -1.47 -5.99
C LEU A 306 15.28 -2.84 -6.02
N MET A 307 14.98 -3.41 -4.85
CA MET A 307 14.27 -4.68 -4.72
C MET A 307 12.91 -4.64 -5.43
N GLN A 308 12.13 -3.59 -5.22
CA GLN A 308 10.81 -3.43 -5.82
C GLN A 308 10.88 -3.20 -7.34
N VAL A 309 11.86 -2.43 -7.81
CA VAL A 309 12.14 -2.28 -9.26
C VAL A 309 12.46 -3.63 -9.89
N VAL A 310 13.37 -4.40 -9.29
CA VAL A 310 13.77 -5.72 -9.78
C VAL A 310 12.58 -6.69 -9.81
N PHE A 311 11.80 -6.77 -8.73
CA PHE A 311 10.63 -7.66 -8.68
C PHE A 311 9.51 -7.23 -9.61
N SER A 312 9.33 -5.94 -9.85
CA SER A 312 8.40 -5.43 -10.86
C SER A 312 8.82 -5.87 -12.27
N PHE A 313 10.08 -5.70 -12.65
CA PHE A 313 10.58 -6.15 -13.96
C PHE A 313 10.51 -7.67 -14.13
N ILE A 314 10.87 -8.44 -13.10
CA ILE A 314 10.72 -9.89 -13.12
C ILE A 314 9.25 -10.27 -13.26
N SER A 315 8.33 -9.62 -12.54
CA SER A 315 6.88 -9.88 -12.65
C SER A 315 6.35 -9.63 -14.05
N ILE A 316 6.75 -8.52 -14.68
CA ILE A 316 6.39 -8.21 -16.08
C ILE A 316 6.95 -9.25 -17.04
N PHE A 317 8.21 -9.65 -16.86
CA PHE A 317 8.84 -10.68 -17.65
C PHE A 317 8.10 -12.02 -17.54
N LEU A 318 7.75 -12.44 -16.32
CA LEU A 318 6.99 -13.67 -16.07
C LEU A 318 5.55 -13.60 -16.60
N PHE A 319 4.95 -12.42 -16.67
CA PHE A 319 3.61 -12.22 -17.20
C PHE A 319 3.58 -12.04 -18.73
N TRP A 320 4.74 -11.87 -19.36
CA TRP A 320 4.86 -11.57 -20.79
C TRP A 320 4.14 -12.59 -21.70
N GLY A 321 4.30 -13.89 -21.42
CA GLY A 321 3.66 -14.94 -22.20
C GLY A 321 2.13 -14.84 -22.19
N ASP A 322 1.56 -14.52 -21.04
CA ASP A 322 0.12 -14.30 -20.85
C ASP A 322 -0.38 -13.04 -21.60
N ILE A 323 0.38 -11.94 -21.55
CA ILE A 323 0.11 -10.72 -22.33
C ILE A 323 0.10 -11.02 -23.83
N TYR A 324 1.13 -11.72 -24.31
CA TYR A 324 1.28 -12.01 -25.74
C TYR A 324 0.11 -12.83 -26.29
N ILE A 325 -0.30 -13.90 -25.59
CA ILE A 325 -1.46 -14.70 -26.01
C ILE A 325 -2.75 -13.88 -25.93
N THR A 326 -2.92 -13.04 -24.92
CA THR A 326 -4.08 -12.15 -24.79
C THR A 326 -4.17 -11.13 -25.93
N ALA A 327 -3.03 -10.54 -26.34
CA ALA A 327 -2.96 -9.60 -27.45
C ALA A 327 -3.25 -10.27 -28.80
N LYS A 328 -2.68 -11.46 -29.06
CA LYS A 328 -3.05 -12.29 -30.22
C LYS A 328 -4.52 -12.70 -30.16
N GLY A 329 -5.04 -12.89 -28.96
CA GLY A 329 -6.43 -13.15 -28.67
C GLY A 329 -7.34 -12.03 -29.17
N LEU A 330 -7.08 -10.82 -28.69
CA LEU A 330 -7.78 -9.60 -29.07
C LEU A 330 -7.71 -9.35 -30.57
N GLN A 331 -6.53 -9.51 -31.19
CA GLN A 331 -6.38 -9.42 -32.64
C GLN A 331 -7.29 -10.42 -33.37
N GLY A 332 -7.35 -11.67 -32.91
CA GLY A 332 -8.23 -12.68 -33.49
C GLY A 332 -9.71 -12.31 -33.42
N VAL A 333 -10.18 -11.80 -32.26
CA VAL A 333 -11.57 -11.40 -32.06
C VAL A 333 -11.95 -10.24 -32.99
N LEU A 334 -11.08 -9.23 -33.10
CA LEU A 334 -11.31 -8.07 -33.97
C LEU A 334 -11.39 -8.46 -35.46
N HIS A 335 -10.65 -9.49 -35.88
CA HIS A 335 -10.67 -10.00 -37.26
C HIS A 335 -11.69 -11.13 -37.49
N GLY A 336 -12.57 -11.42 -36.54
CA GLY A 336 -13.57 -12.49 -36.65
C GLY A 336 -12.99 -13.90 -36.77
N LYS A 337 -11.72 -14.10 -36.39
CA LYS A 337 -11.05 -15.40 -36.43
C LYS A 337 -11.33 -16.17 -35.13
N PRO A 338 -11.31 -17.52 -35.14
CA PRO A 338 -11.41 -18.28 -33.89
C PRO A 338 -10.24 -17.91 -32.95
N VAL A 339 -10.43 -17.93 -31.63
CA VAL A 339 -9.44 -17.39 -30.70
C VAL A 339 -9.21 -18.32 -29.51
N LEU A 340 -7.94 -18.46 -29.11
CA LEU A 340 -7.56 -19.09 -27.86
C LEU A 340 -7.73 -18.08 -26.71
N THR A 341 -8.83 -18.17 -25.96
CA THR A 341 -9.06 -17.35 -24.76
C THR A 341 -9.17 -18.20 -23.51
N TYR A 342 -8.49 -17.77 -22.45
CA TYR A 342 -8.50 -18.37 -21.12
C TYR A 342 -8.44 -17.26 -20.08
N ASP A 343 -8.74 -17.58 -18.83
CA ASP A 343 -8.67 -16.65 -17.70
C ASP A 343 -7.33 -16.85 -16.97
N VAL A 344 -6.42 -15.90 -17.09
CA VAL A 344 -5.05 -16.00 -16.56
C VAL A 344 -5.06 -16.17 -15.04
N LEU A 345 -6.00 -15.52 -14.34
CA LEU A 345 -6.11 -15.58 -12.88
C LEU A 345 -6.47 -17.00 -12.41
N SER A 346 -7.32 -17.72 -13.15
CA SER A 346 -7.62 -19.12 -12.89
C SER A 346 -6.41 -20.06 -13.04
N GLY A 347 -5.39 -19.64 -13.79
CA GLY A 347 -4.13 -20.35 -13.98
C GLY A 347 -3.00 -19.93 -13.02
N LEU A 348 -3.24 -19.01 -12.07
CA LEU A 348 -2.20 -18.54 -11.14
C LEU A 348 -1.65 -19.65 -10.24
N GLU A 349 -2.46 -20.67 -9.93
CA GLU A 349 -2.03 -21.86 -9.19
C GLU A 349 -0.79 -22.55 -9.81
N ARG A 350 -0.65 -22.48 -11.14
CA ARG A 350 0.52 -23.02 -11.87
C ARG A 350 1.59 -21.98 -12.17
N ARG A 351 1.33 -20.69 -11.89
CA ARG A 351 2.25 -19.56 -12.05
C ARG A 351 2.84 -19.12 -10.71
N LYS A 352 3.32 -20.06 -9.89
CA LYS A 352 3.74 -19.84 -8.51
C LYS A 352 4.86 -18.80 -8.38
N PHE A 353 5.79 -18.79 -9.34
CA PHE A 353 6.92 -17.85 -9.32
C PHE A 353 6.46 -16.40 -9.59
N LEU A 354 5.53 -16.22 -10.54
CA LEU A 354 4.89 -14.91 -10.77
C LEU A 354 4.15 -14.44 -9.51
N MET A 355 3.35 -15.31 -8.91
CA MET A 355 2.58 -15.01 -7.69
C MET A 355 3.51 -14.59 -6.54
N PHE A 356 4.64 -15.29 -6.36
CA PHE A 356 5.65 -14.95 -5.38
C PHE A 356 6.30 -13.58 -5.65
N MET A 357 6.67 -13.29 -6.91
CA MET A 357 7.27 -12.01 -7.28
C MET A 357 6.32 -10.82 -7.10
N ILE A 358 5.03 -10.99 -7.43
CA ILE A 358 4.01 -9.96 -7.15
C ILE A 358 3.89 -9.73 -5.63
N THR A 359 3.91 -10.80 -4.84
CA THR A 359 3.85 -10.71 -3.37
C THR A 359 5.03 -9.91 -2.82
N LEU A 360 6.26 -10.24 -3.26
CA LEU A 360 7.45 -9.52 -2.84
C LEU A 360 7.46 -8.06 -3.31
N ASN A 361 6.91 -7.77 -4.49
CA ASN A 361 6.78 -6.41 -5.00
C ASN A 361 5.81 -5.55 -4.16
N SER A 362 4.80 -6.17 -3.53
CA SER A 362 3.85 -5.50 -2.65
C SER A 362 4.30 -5.47 -1.18
N MET A 363 5.36 -6.19 -0.79
CA MET A 363 5.86 -6.22 0.59
C MET A 363 6.22 -4.84 1.18
N PRO A 364 6.82 -3.88 0.42
CA PRO A 364 7.11 -2.55 0.94
C PRO A 364 5.89 -1.76 1.43
N SER A 365 4.67 -2.18 1.06
CA SER A 365 3.42 -1.56 1.55
C SER A 365 3.26 -1.56 3.06
N ILE A 366 3.90 -2.52 3.75
CA ILE A 366 3.94 -2.56 5.22
C ILE A 366 4.58 -1.27 5.76
N LEU A 367 5.70 -0.85 5.16
CA LEU A 367 6.39 0.40 5.52
C LEU A 367 5.59 1.64 5.11
N TYR A 368 4.96 1.60 3.94
CA TYR A 368 4.23 2.76 3.40
C TYR A 368 3.04 3.16 4.26
N ILE A 369 2.38 2.21 4.91
CA ILE A 369 1.29 2.49 5.85
C ILE A 369 1.78 3.28 7.06
N ASP A 370 2.94 2.89 7.62
CA ASP A 370 3.56 3.59 8.74
C ASP A 370 4.01 5.00 8.35
N VAL A 371 4.55 5.20 7.14
CA VAL A 371 4.86 6.54 6.61
C VAL A 371 3.59 7.38 6.42
N ALA A 372 2.56 6.80 5.79
CA ALA A 372 1.35 7.55 5.46
C ALA A 372 0.63 8.08 6.71
N ARG A 373 0.55 7.30 7.80
CA ARG A 373 -0.13 7.74 9.03
C ARG A 373 0.57 8.91 9.73
N ILE A 374 1.87 9.13 9.53
CA ILE A 374 2.60 10.29 10.09
C ILE A 374 2.00 11.60 9.53
N TYR A 375 1.52 11.56 8.29
CA TYR A 375 0.98 12.71 7.57
C TYR A 375 -0.55 12.83 7.65
N TYR A 376 -1.18 12.22 8.65
CA TYR A 376 -2.62 12.38 8.89
C TYR A 376 -3.01 13.87 8.97
N GLY A 377 -4.13 14.23 8.35
CA GLY A 377 -4.59 15.62 8.28
C GLY A 377 -4.02 16.44 7.12
N THR A 378 -3.10 15.88 6.31
CA THR A 378 -2.58 16.53 5.09
C THR A 378 -3.13 15.90 3.81
N ASP A 379 -3.28 16.69 2.74
CA ASP A 379 -3.72 16.20 1.43
C ASP A 379 -2.76 15.17 0.83
N GLY A 380 -1.45 15.35 1.04
CA GLY A 380 -0.42 14.40 0.64
C GLY A 380 -0.54 13.07 1.39
N GLY A 381 -0.78 13.12 2.70
CA GLY A 381 -0.95 11.94 3.55
C GLY A 381 -2.12 11.06 3.12
N LEU A 382 -3.28 11.65 2.77
CA LEU A 382 -4.44 10.90 2.29
C LEU A 382 -4.17 10.17 0.96
N LYS A 383 -3.43 10.80 0.04
CA LYS A 383 -3.03 10.18 -1.23
C LYS A 383 -2.09 9.00 -1.00
N MET A 384 -1.09 9.17 -0.13
CA MET A 384 -0.17 8.09 0.25
C MET A 384 -0.91 6.94 0.93
N TRP A 385 -1.82 7.25 1.85
CA TRP A 385 -2.65 6.27 2.55
C TRP A 385 -3.43 5.38 1.58
N GLY A 386 -4.15 5.97 0.63
CA GLY A 386 -4.93 5.22 -0.35
C GLY A 386 -4.09 4.23 -1.18
N ILE A 387 -2.90 4.66 -1.61
CA ILE A 387 -1.98 3.81 -2.38
C ILE A 387 -1.37 2.71 -1.49
N ALA A 388 -0.97 3.06 -0.26
CA ALA A 388 -0.41 2.13 0.71
C ALA A 388 -1.42 1.03 1.07
N VAL A 389 -2.67 1.39 1.37
CA VAL A 389 -3.74 0.43 1.70
C VAL A 389 -4.08 -0.46 0.50
N LEU A 390 -4.15 0.09 -0.71
CA LEU A 390 -4.36 -0.72 -1.92
C LEU A 390 -3.22 -1.74 -2.13
N SER A 391 -1.97 -1.30 -2.00
CA SER A 391 -0.80 -2.18 -2.13
C SER A 391 -0.77 -3.25 -1.03
N LEU A 392 -1.11 -2.90 0.21
CA LEU A 392 -1.23 -3.84 1.33
C LEU A 392 -2.37 -4.85 1.12
N SER A 393 -3.45 -4.43 0.46
CA SER A 393 -4.56 -5.32 0.09
C SER A 393 -4.14 -6.33 -0.98
N VAL A 394 -3.33 -5.91 -1.95
CA VAL A 394 -2.70 -6.82 -2.93
C VAL A 394 -1.76 -7.80 -2.24
N LEU A 395 -0.90 -7.32 -1.33
CA LEU A 395 -0.03 -8.19 -0.52
C LEU A 395 -0.86 -9.27 0.19
N SER A 396 -1.90 -8.86 0.91
CA SER A 396 -2.78 -9.77 1.67
C SER A 396 -3.43 -10.85 0.80
N ALA A 397 -3.99 -10.45 -0.35
CA ALA A 397 -4.66 -11.35 -1.27
C ALA A 397 -3.71 -12.39 -1.88
N PHE A 398 -2.51 -11.96 -2.29
CA PHE A 398 -1.52 -12.84 -2.90
C PHE A 398 -0.82 -13.75 -1.89
N VAL A 399 -0.53 -13.28 -0.67
CA VAL A 399 -0.06 -14.16 0.43
C VAL A 399 -1.13 -15.21 0.75
N GLY A 400 -2.41 -14.81 0.85
CA GLY A 400 -3.52 -15.73 1.03
C GLY A 400 -3.60 -16.79 -0.08
N PHE A 401 -3.41 -16.39 -1.33
CA PHE A 401 -3.36 -17.33 -2.46
C PHE A 401 -2.18 -18.31 -2.32
N ILE A 402 -0.98 -17.82 -1.99
CA ILE A 402 0.20 -18.67 -1.75
C ILE A 402 -0.11 -19.72 -0.69
N ILE A 403 -0.69 -19.33 0.45
CA ILE A 403 -1.07 -20.25 1.53
C ILE A 403 -2.02 -21.33 1.00
N VAL A 404 -3.06 -20.97 0.25
CA VAL A 404 -4.00 -21.94 -0.35
C VAL A 404 -3.27 -22.92 -1.27
N THR A 405 -2.30 -22.44 -2.08
CA THR A 405 -1.51 -23.32 -2.95
C THR A 405 -0.51 -24.19 -2.19
N LEU A 406 -0.04 -23.76 -1.03
CA LEU A 406 0.84 -24.55 -0.16
C LEU A 406 0.07 -25.67 0.53
N ILE A 407 -1.18 -25.42 0.96
CA ILE A 407 -2.07 -26.43 1.53
C ILE A 407 -2.25 -27.64 0.60
N GLN A 408 -2.19 -27.44 -0.73
CA GLN A 408 -2.28 -28.52 -1.71
C GLN A 408 -1.18 -29.58 -1.60
N TYR A 409 -0.04 -29.26 -0.99
CA TYR A 409 1.06 -30.21 -0.80
C TYR A 409 0.85 -31.14 0.39
N ILE A 410 -0.04 -30.79 1.33
CA ILE A 410 -0.35 -31.59 2.51
C ILE A 410 -1.11 -32.86 2.06
N PRO A 411 -0.74 -34.06 2.54
CA PRO A 411 -1.46 -35.29 2.20
C PRO A 411 -2.89 -35.29 2.76
N PRO A 412 -3.85 -35.92 2.06
CA PRO A 412 -5.22 -36.08 2.56
C PRO A 412 -5.33 -36.93 3.83
N PRO A 413 -5.96 -36.46 4.93
CA PRO A 413 -6.44 -37.25 6.03
C PRO A 413 -7.15 -38.51 5.55
N PRO A 414 -6.75 -39.67 6.10
CA PRO A 414 -7.25 -40.97 5.68
C PRO A 414 -8.75 -41.18 5.96
N ALA A 415 -9.40 -40.29 6.74
CA ALA A 415 -10.75 -40.48 7.27
C ALA A 415 -11.87 -39.62 6.64
N THR A 416 -11.63 -38.85 5.57
CA THR A 416 -12.64 -37.92 5.02
C THR A 416 -13.24 -38.33 3.68
N LEU A 417 -14.41 -37.74 3.38
CA LEU A 417 -15.32 -37.85 2.22
C LEU A 417 -14.67 -37.70 0.81
N PHE A 418 -13.35 -37.56 0.74
CA PHE A 418 -12.52 -37.26 -0.43
C PHE A 418 -11.82 -38.49 -1.01
N HIS A 419 -12.33 -39.70 -0.73
CA HIS A 419 -11.76 -40.95 -1.24
C HIS A 419 -11.61 -40.89 -2.77
N GLY A 420 -10.35 -40.90 -3.23
CA GLY A 420 -9.94 -41.22 -4.59
C GLY A 420 -9.79 -40.08 -5.59
N HIS A 421 -10.79 -39.20 -5.78
CA HIS A 421 -10.84 -38.35 -7.00
C HIS A 421 -11.69 -37.06 -6.89
N ARG A 422 -12.00 -36.56 -5.70
CA ARG A 422 -12.86 -35.37 -5.54
C ARG A 422 -12.08 -34.20 -4.94
N VAL A 423 -12.21 -33.02 -5.54
CA VAL A 423 -11.56 -31.79 -5.07
C VAL A 423 -12.56 -30.65 -4.93
N ILE A 424 -12.33 -29.81 -3.93
CA ILE A 424 -13.03 -28.53 -3.74
C ILE A 424 -12.51 -27.55 -4.79
N THR A 425 -13.43 -26.86 -5.43
CA THR A 425 -13.07 -25.82 -6.41
C THR A 425 -13.29 -24.44 -5.83
N PHE A 426 -12.43 -23.49 -6.17
CA PHE A 426 -12.65 -22.09 -5.82
C PHE A 426 -12.35 -21.19 -7.02
N SER A 427 -13.00 -20.03 -7.11
CA SER A 427 -12.73 -19.09 -8.18
C SER A 427 -11.60 -18.13 -7.79
N ALA A 428 -10.42 -18.32 -8.39
CA ALA A 428 -9.26 -17.44 -8.20
C ALA A 428 -9.53 -15.94 -8.47
N PRO A 429 -10.20 -15.55 -9.57
CA PRO A 429 -10.57 -14.14 -9.79
C PRO A 429 -11.45 -13.58 -8.68
N VAL A 430 -12.48 -14.33 -8.27
CA VAL A 430 -13.40 -13.91 -7.20
C VAL A 430 -12.64 -13.77 -5.88
N PHE A 431 -11.79 -14.74 -5.55
CA PHE A 431 -10.94 -14.69 -4.36
C PHE A 431 -10.06 -13.45 -4.35
N LEU A 432 -9.29 -13.21 -5.42
CA LEU A 432 -8.36 -12.08 -5.48
C LEU A 432 -9.07 -10.73 -5.45
N TYR A 433 -10.08 -10.53 -6.31
CA TYR A 433 -10.77 -9.23 -6.38
C TYR A 433 -11.57 -8.92 -5.11
N ILE A 434 -12.31 -9.89 -4.57
CA ILE A 434 -13.06 -9.67 -3.33
C ILE A 434 -12.09 -9.46 -2.16
N SER A 435 -10.97 -10.20 -2.08
CA SER A 435 -9.97 -9.98 -1.02
C SER A 435 -9.39 -8.58 -1.09
N ILE A 436 -8.93 -8.12 -2.27
CA ILE A 436 -8.35 -6.79 -2.42
C ILE A 436 -9.35 -5.71 -2.02
N ILE A 437 -10.58 -5.80 -2.52
CA ILE A 437 -11.63 -4.81 -2.23
C ILE A 437 -12.00 -4.82 -0.75
N SER A 438 -12.23 -6.01 -0.17
CA SER A 438 -12.70 -6.14 1.21
C SER A 438 -11.64 -5.75 2.24
N VAL A 439 -10.36 -6.09 2.02
CA VAL A 439 -9.25 -5.62 2.87
C VAL A 439 -9.10 -4.12 2.77
N ASN A 440 -9.19 -3.54 1.57
CA ASN A 440 -9.11 -2.10 1.39
C ASN A 440 -10.22 -1.38 2.18
N PHE A 441 -11.48 -1.82 2.04
CA PHE A 441 -12.60 -1.26 2.81
C PHE A 441 -12.45 -1.44 4.32
N ALA A 442 -11.89 -2.57 4.78
CA ALA A 442 -11.73 -2.84 6.20
C ALA A 442 -10.69 -1.94 6.88
N ILE A 443 -9.69 -1.46 6.14
CA ILE A 443 -8.54 -0.71 6.67
C ILE A 443 -8.64 0.79 6.36
N ASN A 444 -9.33 1.19 5.29
CA ASN A 444 -9.27 2.56 4.78
C ASN A 444 -9.62 3.65 5.81
N GLY A 445 -10.50 3.34 6.79
CA GLY A 445 -10.90 4.27 7.86
C GLY A 445 -9.94 4.36 9.05
N ASP A 446 -8.92 3.51 9.14
CA ASP A 446 -8.11 3.36 10.35
C ASP A 446 -6.95 4.36 10.47
N MET A 447 -6.75 5.23 9.48
CA MET A 447 -5.60 6.15 9.44
C MET A 447 -5.49 7.02 10.71
N HIS A 448 -6.63 7.51 11.21
CA HIS A 448 -6.69 8.35 12.40
C HIS A 448 -6.30 7.57 13.67
N ASP A 449 -6.92 6.40 13.88
CA ASP A 449 -6.65 5.55 15.05
C ASP A 449 -5.17 5.14 15.10
N LEU A 450 -4.60 4.80 13.94
CA LEU A 450 -3.19 4.43 13.83
C LEU A 450 -2.24 5.61 14.00
N ASN A 451 -2.65 6.83 13.63
CA ASN A 451 -1.92 8.06 13.92
C ASN A 451 -1.92 8.37 15.42
N ILE A 452 -3.05 8.17 16.11
CA ILE A 452 -3.12 8.29 17.57
C ILE A 452 -2.21 7.25 18.23
N GLU A 453 -2.26 5.99 17.80
CA GLU A 453 -1.38 4.92 18.32
C GLU A 453 0.10 5.28 18.14
N TYR A 454 0.45 5.90 17.02
CA TYR A 454 1.79 6.40 16.74
C TYR A 454 2.22 7.55 17.65
N ASN A 455 1.38 8.58 17.81
CA ASN A 455 1.68 9.75 18.67
C ASN A 455 1.68 9.40 20.17
N ASN A 456 1.02 8.31 20.56
CA ASN A 456 1.02 7.78 21.92
C ASN A 456 2.22 6.86 22.21
N ALA A 457 3.28 6.91 21.40
CA ALA A 457 4.51 6.19 21.69
C ALA A 457 5.02 6.52 23.11
N PRO A 458 5.65 5.56 23.83
CA PRO A 458 6.09 5.79 25.21
C PRO A 458 6.99 7.01 25.33
N SER A 459 6.58 7.95 26.17
CA SER A 459 7.27 9.23 26.36
C SER A 459 8.05 9.26 27.67
N GLY A 460 9.22 9.89 27.65
CA GLY A 460 10.08 10.04 28.84
C GLY A 460 9.73 11.26 29.69
N MET A 461 9.12 12.28 29.07
CA MET A 461 8.73 13.53 29.71
C MET A 461 7.49 14.07 29.00
N GLY A 462 6.54 14.57 29.78
CA GLY A 462 5.33 15.17 29.25
C GLY A 462 4.97 16.45 29.96
N PHE A 463 3.86 17.05 29.53
CA PHE A 463 3.23 18.16 30.20
C PHE A 463 2.07 17.68 31.07
N TRP A 464 1.90 18.29 32.24
CA TRP A 464 0.76 18.00 33.11
C TRP A 464 -0.40 18.96 32.82
N ALA A 465 -1.50 18.44 32.29
CA ALA A 465 -2.70 19.22 31.99
C ALA A 465 -3.96 18.38 32.17
N HIS A 466 -5.05 19.01 32.64
CA HIS A 466 -6.35 18.36 32.82
C HIS A 466 -6.28 17.08 33.69
N ASN A 467 -5.43 17.10 34.72
CA ASN A 467 -5.16 15.96 35.62
C ASN A 467 -4.56 14.72 34.93
N GLN A 468 -3.89 14.91 33.79
CA GLN A 468 -3.23 13.85 33.05
C GLN A 468 -1.88 14.36 32.50
N SER A 469 -0.93 13.45 32.31
CA SER A 469 0.31 13.73 31.58
C SER A 469 0.10 13.51 30.08
N TRP A 470 0.51 14.48 29.27
CA TRP A 470 0.44 14.43 27.81
C TRP A 470 1.84 14.29 27.23
N THR A 471 1.98 13.42 26.23
CA THR A 471 3.25 13.24 25.53
C THR A 471 3.58 14.48 24.70
N SER A 472 4.86 14.86 24.68
CA SER A 472 5.34 15.99 23.89
C SER A 472 6.79 15.76 23.54
N GLY A 473 7.12 15.49 22.28
CA GLY A 473 8.47 15.52 21.71
C GLY A 473 9.61 14.65 22.26
N ILE A 474 9.54 14.08 23.48
CA ILE A 474 10.49 13.07 24.00
C ILE A 474 9.85 11.70 23.98
N TYR A 475 10.43 10.79 23.21
CA TYR A 475 10.01 9.40 23.11
C TYR A 475 11.16 8.47 23.51
N ILE A 476 10.87 7.52 24.40
CA ILE A 476 11.86 6.59 24.98
C ILE A 476 11.85 5.19 24.34
N ALA A 477 10.84 4.92 23.51
CA ALA A 477 10.68 3.65 22.81
C ALA A 477 10.17 3.89 21.38
N GLU A 478 10.35 2.87 20.53
CA GLU A 478 9.80 2.86 19.17
C GLU A 478 8.27 2.88 19.21
N ALA A 479 7.65 3.54 18.23
CA ALA A 479 6.20 3.51 18.09
C ALA A 479 5.72 2.11 17.65
N PRO A 480 4.53 1.67 18.09
CA PRO A 480 3.93 0.44 17.59
C PRO A 480 3.76 0.46 16.08
N THR A 481 4.24 -0.56 15.38
CA THR A 481 4.08 -0.68 13.92
C THR A 481 2.62 -0.86 13.56
N ALA A 482 2.12 -0.14 12.55
CA ALA A 482 0.72 -0.19 12.15
C ALA A 482 0.24 -1.61 11.78
N ILE A 483 1.14 -2.44 11.23
CA ILE A 483 0.82 -3.80 10.80
C ILE A 483 0.28 -4.67 11.96
N HIS A 484 0.73 -4.45 13.19
CA HIS A 484 0.28 -5.22 14.35
C HIS A 484 -1.23 -5.09 14.57
N SER A 485 -1.76 -3.86 14.48
CA SER A 485 -3.18 -3.55 14.59
C SER A 485 -3.98 -3.96 13.34
N LEU A 486 -3.34 -3.98 12.16
CA LEU A 486 -4.00 -4.26 10.89
C LEU A 486 -4.10 -5.74 10.52
N VAL A 487 -3.20 -6.62 11.00
CA VAL A 487 -3.18 -8.05 10.66
C VAL A 487 -4.55 -8.74 10.84
N PRO A 488 -5.28 -8.56 11.96
CA PRO A 488 -6.61 -9.17 12.10
C PRO A 488 -7.63 -8.64 11.07
N LYS A 489 -7.57 -7.34 10.78
CA LYS A 489 -8.43 -6.66 9.78
C LYS A 489 -8.08 -7.04 8.35
N MET A 490 -6.86 -7.51 8.09
CA MET A 490 -6.43 -8.06 6.79
C MET A 490 -6.91 -9.50 6.59
N TRP A 491 -6.72 -10.37 7.59
CA TRP A 491 -6.93 -11.81 7.39
C TRP A 491 -8.39 -12.23 7.44
N ALA A 492 -9.23 -11.59 8.26
CA ALA A 492 -10.65 -11.92 8.31
C ALA A 492 -11.34 -11.75 6.93
N PRO A 493 -11.18 -10.63 6.20
CA PRO A 493 -11.70 -10.49 4.84
C PRO A 493 -11.10 -11.47 3.83
N VAL A 494 -9.81 -11.80 3.92
CA VAL A 494 -9.17 -12.80 3.04
C VAL A 494 -9.80 -14.19 3.22
N VAL A 495 -10.01 -14.62 4.46
CA VAL A 495 -10.65 -15.92 4.76
C VAL A 495 -12.11 -15.92 4.30
N LEU A 496 -12.87 -14.86 4.55
CA LEU A 496 -14.25 -14.73 4.07
C LEU A 496 -14.33 -14.72 2.54
N SER A 497 -13.37 -14.07 1.87
CA SER A 497 -13.26 -14.06 0.41
C SER A 497 -12.95 -15.45 -0.15
N LEU A 498 -12.14 -16.25 0.54
CA LEU A 498 -11.89 -17.65 0.18
C LEU A 498 -13.18 -18.47 0.26
N VAL A 499 -13.91 -18.37 1.37
CA VAL A 499 -15.21 -19.05 1.55
C VAL A 499 -16.20 -18.63 0.46
N ALA A 500 -16.33 -17.33 0.20
CA ALA A 500 -17.19 -16.81 -0.86
C ALA A 500 -16.78 -17.32 -2.25
N SER A 501 -15.47 -17.42 -2.53
CA SER A 501 -14.96 -17.93 -3.80
C SER A 501 -15.22 -19.43 -4.01
N ILE A 502 -15.24 -20.21 -2.92
CA ILE A 502 -15.63 -21.63 -2.93
C ILE A 502 -17.13 -21.72 -3.19
N ILE A 503 -17.96 -21.05 -2.40
CA ILE A 503 -19.43 -21.04 -2.55
C ILE A 503 -19.82 -20.65 -3.98
N TYR A 504 -19.18 -19.61 -4.53
CA TYR A 504 -19.42 -19.17 -5.90
C TYR A 504 -19.10 -20.28 -6.93
N SER A 505 -17.97 -20.98 -6.77
CA SER A 505 -17.56 -22.06 -7.66
C SER A 505 -18.53 -23.25 -7.59
N GLU A 506 -18.94 -23.63 -6.38
CA GLU A 506 -19.86 -24.73 -6.12
C GLU A 506 -21.27 -24.42 -6.65
N LEU A 507 -21.80 -23.21 -6.40
CA LEU A 507 -23.07 -22.76 -6.98
C LEU A 507 -23.05 -22.79 -8.50
N LYS A 508 -21.94 -22.38 -9.11
CA LYS A 508 -21.78 -22.44 -10.57
C LYS A 508 -21.84 -23.88 -11.10
N LEU A 509 -21.31 -24.86 -10.37
CA LEU A 509 -21.41 -26.27 -10.73
C LEU A 509 -22.84 -26.79 -10.57
N VAL A 510 -23.52 -26.46 -9.47
CA VAL A 510 -24.90 -26.88 -9.19
C VAL A 510 -25.88 -26.30 -10.21
N VAL A 511 -25.77 -25.00 -10.53
CA VAL A 511 -26.62 -24.36 -11.55
C VAL A 511 -26.37 -24.97 -12.94
N GLY A 512 -25.17 -25.47 -13.19
CA GLY A 512 -24.84 -26.26 -14.38
C GLY A 512 -25.36 -27.71 -14.36
N GLY A 513 -26.12 -28.11 -13.33
CA GLY A 513 -26.67 -29.46 -13.16
C GLY A 513 -25.64 -30.51 -12.74
N ARG A 514 -24.57 -30.11 -12.04
CA ARG A 514 -23.42 -30.99 -11.72
C ARG A 514 -23.25 -31.19 -10.21
N SER A 515 -22.51 -32.23 -9.85
CA SER A 515 -22.04 -32.46 -8.47
C SER A 515 -21.25 -31.24 -7.98
N THR A 516 -21.41 -30.93 -6.69
CA THR A 516 -20.69 -29.88 -5.97
C THR A 516 -19.17 -30.09 -6.14
N PHE A 517 -18.66 -31.25 -5.76
CA PHE A 517 -17.23 -31.55 -5.91
C PHE A 517 -16.85 -31.90 -7.36
N ALA A 518 -15.69 -31.40 -7.80
CA ALA A 518 -15.13 -31.74 -9.10
C ALA A 518 -14.42 -33.10 -9.09
N SER A 519 -14.75 -33.98 -10.02
CA SER A 519 -14.04 -35.25 -10.23
C SER A 519 -12.77 -35.06 -11.07
N THR A 520 -11.64 -35.52 -10.54
CA THR A 520 -10.31 -35.50 -11.20
C THR A 520 -9.96 -36.81 -11.89
N GLU A 521 -10.90 -37.75 -11.98
CA GLU A 521 -10.67 -39.10 -12.53
C GLU A 521 -10.15 -39.10 -13.98
N TRP A 522 -10.68 -38.21 -14.82
CA TRP A 522 -10.23 -38.07 -16.21
C TRP A 522 -8.78 -37.55 -16.33
N MET A 523 -8.26 -36.85 -15.31
CA MET A 523 -6.86 -36.39 -15.32
C MET A 523 -5.88 -37.54 -15.18
N LYS A 524 -6.29 -38.67 -14.57
CA LYS A 524 -5.48 -39.90 -14.54
C LYS A 524 -5.53 -40.66 -15.86
N ALA A 525 -6.64 -40.53 -16.59
CA ALA A 525 -6.82 -41.17 -17.89
C ALA A 525 -6.09 -40.43 -19.03
N ASN A 526 -5.83 -39.13 -18.87
CA ASN A 526 -5.12 -38.28 -19.82
C ASN A 526 -3.60 -38.31 -19.53
N THR A 527 -2.80 -38.78 -20.49
CA THR A 527 -1.34 -38.93 -20.38
C THR A 527 -0.62 -37.61 -20.13
N PHE A 528 -1.10 -36.51 -20.72
CA PHE A 528 -0.53 -35.18 -20.47
C PHE A 528 -0.77 -34.71 -19.03
N LEU A 529 -2.02 -34.72 -18.57
CA LEU A 529 -2.39 -34.23 -17.23
C LEU A 529 -1.85 -35.11 -16.10
N PHE A 530 -1.75 -36.42 -16.32
CA PHE A 530 -1.08 -37.32 -15.40
C PHE A 530 0.39 -36.91 -15.20
N THR A 531 1.07 -36.54 -16.28
CA THR A 531 2.46 -36.06 -16.24
C THR A 531 2.60 -34.70 -15.55
N CYS A 532 1.61 -33.81 -15.68
CA CYS A 532 1.61 -32.49 -15.07
C CYS A 532 1.22 -32.47 -13.57
N GLY A 533 0.70 -33.59 -13.05
CA GLY A 533 0.30 -33.76 -11.66
C GLY A 533 -1.09 -33.17 -11.35
N ALA A 534 -1.97 -34.00 -10.76
CA ALA A 534 -3.32 -33.59 -10.37
C ALA A 534 -3.34 -32.89 -8.99
N PRO A 535 -4.21 -31.87 -8.80
CA PRO A 535 -4.40 -31.26 -7.48
C PRO A 535 -5.06 -32.24 -6.50
N ARG A 536 -4.76 -32.07 -5.20
CA ARG A 536 -5.17 -33.04 -4.17
C ARG A 536 -6.49 -32.71 -3.47
N TRP A 537 -6.75 -31.45 -3.14
CA TRP A 537 -7.85 -31.09 -2.23
C TRP A 537 -8.64 -29.85 -2.61
N ILE A 538 -7.93 -28.75 -2.88
CA ILE A 538 -8.48 -27.47 -3.27
C ILE A 538 -7.77 -27.02 -4.54
N THR A 539 -8.48 -26.45 -5.49
CA THR A 539 -7.91 -26.02 -6.78
C THR A 539 -8.72 -24.89 -7.38
N SER A 540 -8.05 -23.91 -7.98
CA SER A 540 -8.70 -22.92 -8.85
C SER A 540 -8.73 -23.35 -10.31
N MET A 541 -7.99 -24.39 -10.65
CA MET A 541 -7.90 -24.90 -12.01
C MET A 541 -9.20 -25.56 -12.50
N PRO A 542 -9.49 -25.50 -13.81
CA PRO A 542 -10.68 -26.10 -14.41
C PRO A 542 -10.56 -27.63 -14.56
N VAL A 543 -10.49 -28.34 -13.44
CA VAL A 543 -10.24 -29.80 -13.39
C VAL A 543 -11.48 -30.66 -13.56
N ALA A 544 -12.67 -30.06 -13.65
CA ALA A 544 -13.90 -30.83 -13.83
C ALA A 544 -14.00 -31.43 -15.25
N ALA A 545 -14.52 -32.66 -15.35
CA ALA A 545 -14.55 -33.46 -16.59
C ALA A 545 -15.24 -32.79 -17.79
N HIS A 546 -16.12 -31.80 -17.58
CA HIS A 546 -16.75 -31.05 -18.66
C HIS A 546 -15.79 -30.11 -19.42
N ASN A 547 -14.63 -29.81 -18.83
CA ASN A 547 -13.58 -29.04 -19.49
C ASN A 547 -12.73 -29.91 -20.43
N ALA A 548 -12.87 -31.23 -20.36
CA ALA A 548 -12.26 -32.18 -21.27
C ALA A 548 -13.13 -32.40 -22.52
N ILE A 549 -12.52 -32.90 -23.60
CA ILE A 549 -13.23 -33.39 -24.79
C ILE A 549 -13.19 -34.92 -24.71
N LYS A 550 -14.36 -35.55 -24.61
CA LYS A 550 -14.46 -37.02 -24.66
C LYS A 550 -14.70 -37.46 -26.10
N ILE A 551 -13.79 -38.27 -26.66
CA ILE A 551 -13.96 -38.90 -27.97
C ILE A 551 -13.80 -40.41 -27.78
N GLY A 552 -14.91 -41.14 -27.93
CA GLY A 552 -14.97 -42.55 -27.57
C GLY A 552 -14.65 -42.78 -26.09
N ASN A 553 -13.68 -43.65 -25.82
CA ASN A 553 -13.21 -43.97 -24.46
C ASN A 553 -12.04 -43.11 -23.97
N ARG A 554 -11.57 -42.14 -24.77
CA ARG A 554 -10.40 -41.30 -24.47
C ARG A 554 -10.81 -39.87 -24.08
N TRP A 555 -9.96 -39.24 -23.27
CA TRP A 555 -10.17 -37.89 -22.74
C TRP A 555 -9.07 -36.96 -23.24
N PHE A 556 -9.45 -35.94 -23.99
CA PHE A 556 -8.53 -34.96 -24.55
C PHE A 556 -8.59 -33.63 -23.78
N CYS A 557 -7.43 -33.06 -23.49
CA CYS A 557 -7.25 -31.75 -22.87
C CYS A 557 -7.30 -30.63 -23.92
N LYS A 558 -8.22 -29.67 -23.75
CA LYS A 558 -8.37 -28.51 -24.66
C LYS A 558 -7.11 -27.63 -24.64
N PRO A 559 -6.73 -26.99 -25.76
CA PRO A 559 -5.60 -26.06 -25.77
C PRO A 559 -5.71 -24.93 -24.74
N SER A 560 -6.90 -24.38 -24.51
CA SER A 560 -7.11 -23.34 -23.47
C SER A 560 -6.85 -23.87 -22.07
N THR A 561 -7.15 -25.15 -21.81
CA THR A 561 -6.83 -25.82 -20.56
C THR A 561 -5.33 -26.04 -20.44
N GLN A 562 -4.63 -26.46 -21.50
CA GLN A 562 -3.17 -26.59 -21.49
C GLN A 562 -2.47 -25.29 -21.05
N VAL A 563 -2.93 -24.14 -21.55
CA VAL A 563 -2.40 -22.82 -21.16
C VAL A 563 -2.72 -22.45 -19.70
N LEU A 564 -3.88 -22.86 -19.18
CA LEU A 564 -4.19 -22.71 -17.74
C LEU A 564 -3.28 -23.56 -16.86
N PHE A 565 -2.84 -24.72 -17.36
CA PHE A 565 -1.80 -25.54 -16.72
C PHE A 565 -0.38 -24.95 -16.85
N GLY A 566 -0.21 -23.83 -17.55
CA GLY A 566 1.07 -23.14 -17.72
C GLY A 566 1.87 -23.60 -18.93
N TYR A 567 1.23 -24.28 -19.90
CA TYR A 567 1.89 -24.85 -21.06
C TYR A 567 1.38 -24.27 -22.38
N VAL A 568 2.31 -24.03 -23.30
CA VAL A 568 2.00 -23.42 -24.60
C VAL A 568 2.58 -24.28 -25.72
N SER A 569 1.82 -24.37 -26.80
CA SER A 569 2.20 -25.06 -28.03
C SER A 569 2.94 -24.11 -28.98
N VAL A 570 4.13 -24.50 -29.45
CA VAL A 570 4.92 -23.78 -30.43
C VAL A 570 5.26 -24.66 -31.63
N GLU A 571 5.26 -24.07 -32.82
CA GLU A 571 5.59 -24.76 -34.07
C GLU A 571 6.75 -24.05 -34.79
N PRO A 572 7.62 -24.79 -35.49
CA PRO A 572 8.69 -24.16 -36.26
C PRO A 572 8.12 -23.41 -37.47
N ILE A 573 8.60 -22.19 -37.71
CA ILE A 573 8.25 -21.40 -38.89
C ILE A 573 8.80 -22.14 -40.12
N ALA A 574 7.92 -22.55 -41.03
CA ALA A 574 8.34 -23.08 -42.32
C ALA A 574 9.08 -21.96 -43.10
N THR A 575 10.41 -22.04 -43.20
CA THR A 575 11.17 -21.17 -44.07
C THR A 575 10.78 -21.46 -45.52
N SER A 576 10.24 -20.47 -46.24
CA SER A 576 9.80 -20.58 -47.64
C SER A 576 10.95 -20.72 -48.64
N LYS A 577 11.97 -21.52 -48.32
CA LYS A 577 13.06 -21.87 -49.22
C LYS A 577 13.00 -23.37 -49.47
N VAL A 578 12.07 -23.77 -50.32
CA VAL A 578 12.15 -24.79 -51.38
C VAL A 578 10.71 -24.96 -51.86
N LEU A 579 10.34 -24.15 -52.85
CA LEU A 579 9.12 -24.37 -53.61
C LEU A 579 9.56 -24.68 -55.04
N THR A 580 10.08 -25.89 -55.19
CA THR A 580 10.08 -26.57 -56.49
C THR A 580 9.88 -28.05 -56.23
N GLU A 581 8.93 -28.60 -56.99
CA GLU A 581 8.62 -30.02 -57.18
C GLU A 581 7.60 -30.65 -56.22
N LEU A 582 6.34 -30.56 -56.67
CA LEU A 582 5.39 -31.66 -56.84
C LEU A 582 5.19 -32.58 -55.63
N SER A 583 4.06 -32.45 -54.97
CA SER A 583 2.87 -33.29 -55.23
C SER A 583 1.93 -33.33 -54.02
N THR A 584 0.65 -33.50 -54.34
CA THR A 584 -0.48 -33.75 -53.46
C THR A 584 -0.18 -34.68 -52.29
N VAL A 585 0.07 -34.10 -51.10
CA VAL A 585 -0.01 -34.81 -49.83
C VAL A 585 -0.80 -33.90 -48.88
N LYS A 586 -1.88 -34.43 -48.32
CA LYS A 586 -2.62 -33.81 -47.20
C LYS A 586 -1.58 -33.28 -46.21
N SER A 587 -1.64 -31.99 -45.84
CA SER A 587 -0.69 -31.43 -44.86
C SER A 587 -0.74 -32.28 -43.59
N GLU A 588 0.22 -33.19 -43.41
CA GLU A 588 0.38 -33.87 -42.14
C GLU A 588 0.75 -32.79 -41.13
N GLU A 589 -0.09 -32.60 -40.11
CA GLU A 589 0.20 -31.71 -38.99
C GLU A 589 1.55 -32.13 -38.38
N GLY A 590 2.56 -31.27 -38.54
CA GLY A 590 3.90 -31.52 -38.02
C GLY A 590 3.93 -31.60 -36.50
N PRO A 591 5.01 -32.14 -35.90
CA PRO A 591 5.14 -32.23 -34.46
C PRO A 591 5.10 -30.85 -33.81
N VAL A 592 4.20 -30.66 -32.85
CA VAL A 592 4.06 -29.40 -32.09
C VAL A 592 4.76 -29.54 -30.75
N ASP A 593 5.70 -28.64 -30.46
CA ASP A 593 6.48 -28.67 -29.22
C ASP A 593 5.71 -27.98 -28.07
N LEU A 594 5.72 -28.58 -26.88
CA LEU A 594 5.17 -27.99 -25.66
C LEU A 594 6.27 -27.39 -24.79
N ILE A 595 6.11 -26.11 -24.45
CA ILE A 595 7.01 -25.35 -23.57
C ILE A 595 6.24 -24.71 -22.41
N SER A 596 6.98 -24.24 -21.39
CA SER A 596 6.40 -23.42 -20.33
C SER A 596 5.92 -22.08 -20.88
N ILE A 597 4.82 -21.55 -20.35
CA ILE A 597 4.33 -20.22 -20.72
C ILE A 597 5.33 -19.11 -20.40
N TYR A 598 6.14 -19.27 -19.35
CA TYR A 598 7.21 -18.33 -19.02
C TYR A 598 8.27 -18.22 -20.11
N ASP A 599 8.50 -19.30 -20.85
CA ASP A 599 9.50 -19.33 -21.90
C ASP A 599 8.97 -18.76 -23.24
N LEU A 600 7.66 -18.51 -23.36
CA LEU A 600 7.05 -18.11 -24.62
C LEU A 600 7.61 -16.80 -25.17
N GLY A 601 7.76 -15.79 -24.30
CA GLY A 601 8.30 -14.48 -24.69
C GLY A 601 9.70 -14.59 -25.28
N TRP A 602 10.56 -15.32 -24.58
CA TRP A 602 11.92 -15.62 -24.99
C TRP A 602 11.98 -16.40 -26.30
N THR A 603 11.09 -17.38 -26.46
CA THR A 603 11.03 -18.24 -27.66
C THR A 603 10.77 -17.43 -28.92
N ILE A 604 9.92 -16.39 -28.84
CA ILE A 604 9.47 -15.64 -30.01
C ILE A 604 10.37 -14.43 -30.31
N LEU A 605 10.85 -13.71 -29.29
CA LEU A 605 11.54 -12.43 -29.47
C LEU A 605 13.06 -12.52 -29.32
N CYS A 606 13.55 -13.42 -28.47
CA CYS A 606 14.96 -13.52 -28.11
C CYS A 606 15.68 -14.66 -28.85
N ASP A 607 15.03 -15.22 -29.87
CA ASP A 607 15.45 -16.35 -30.71
C ASP A 607 16.91 -16.21 -31.21
N ARG A 608 17.36 -14.97 -31.47
CA ARG A 608 18.71 -14.65 -31.99
C ARG A 608 19.73 -14.21 -30.94
N TRP A 609 19.30 -13.79 -29.75
CA TRP A 609 20.18 -13.07 -28.82
C TRP A 609 20.76 -13.95 -27.70
N PHE A 610 20.20 -15.14 -27.49
CA PHE A 610 20.65 -15.98 -26.39
C PHE A 610 20.89 -17.44 -26.77
N SER A 611 22.00 -17.96 -26.26
CA SER A 611 22.44 -19.34 -26.48
C SER A 611 21.61 -20.39 -25.73
N TYR A 612 20.80 -19.98 -24.75
CA TYR A 612 20.03 -20.88 -23.88
C TYR A 612 18.59 -21.01 -24.38
N ARG A 613 18.26 -22.16 -24.98
CA ARG A 613 16.92 -22.42 -25.51
C ARG A 613 15.95 -22.96 -24.44
N PRO A 614 14.65 -22.63 -24.54
CA PRO A 614 13.59 -23.16 -23.68
C PRO A 614 13.61 -24.68 -23.60
N ARG A 615 13.24 -25.19 -22.43
CA ARG A 615 13.12 -26.63 -22.20
C ARG A 615 11.82 -27.13 -22.84
N ARG A 616 11.92 -28.21 -23.60
CA ARG A 616 10.76 -28.93 -24.13
C ARG A 616 10.23 -29.82 -23.02
N ILE A 617 8.92 -29.85 -22.85
CA ILE A 617 8.23 -30.72 -21.88
C ILE A 617 7.74 -32.00 -22.56
N GLY A 618 7.34 -31.89 -23.82
CA GLY A 618 6.95 -33.00 -24.67
C GLY A 618 6.58 -32.53 -26.06
N VAL A 619 6.14 -33.47 -26.89
CA VAL A 619 5.68 -33.21 -28.24
C VAL A 619 4.25 -33.71 -28.37
N ASN A 620 3.41 -32.91 -29.01
CA ASN A 620 2.10 -33.35 -29.45
C ASN A 620 2.22 -33.89 -30.89
N MET A 621 2.00 -35.20 -31.03
CA MET A 621 1.96 -35.87 -32.33
C MET A 621 0.57 -36.44 -32.56
N LYS A 622 -0.21 -35.85 -33.48
CA LYS A 622 -1.56 -36.31 -33.84
C LYS A 622 -2.47 -36.48 -32.60
N ASN A 623 -2.55 -35.44 -31.75
CA ASN A 623 -3.34 -35.38 -30.51
C ASN A 623 -2.89 -36.34 -29.39
N LYS A 624 -1.68 -36.91 -29.47
CA LYS A 624 -1.09 -37.73 -28.40
C LYS A 624 0.11 -37.02 -27.79
N PHE A 625 0.11 -36.94 -26.45
CA PHE A 625 1.28 -36.45 -25.73
C PHE A 625 2.39 -37.50 -25.72
N VAL A 626 3.55 -37.12 -26.24
CA VAL A 626 4.78 -37.93 -26.14
C VAL A 626 5.74 -37.19 -25.21
N LYS A 627 6.01 -37.81 -24.05
CA LYS A 627 7.03 -37.32 -23.11
C LYS A 627 8.41 -37.54 -23.73
N LEU A 628 9.31 -36.57 -23.58
CA LEU A 628 10.68 -36.68 -24.05
C LEU A 628 11.40 -37.84 -23.35
N THR A 629 12.06 -38.66 -24.15
CA THR A 629 12.93 -39.74 -23.68
C THR A 629 14.34 -39.20 -23.38
N SER A 630 15.17 -39.95 -22.65
CA SER A 630 16.54 -39.53 -22.30
C SER A 630 17.46 -39.30 -23.51
N THR A 631 17.08 -39.81 -24.68
CA THR A 631 17.78 -39.66 -25.96
C THR A 631 17.34 -38.42 -26.75
N ASP A 632 16.21 -37.79 -26.39
CA ASP A 632 15.71 -36.61 -27.08
C ASP A 632 16.39 -35.34 -26.59
N ASN A 633 16.64 -34.40 -27.52
CA ASN A 633 17.14 -33.08 -27.14
C ASN A 633 16.12 -32.39 -26.21
N PRO A 634 16.52 -32.05 -24.97
CA PRO A 634 15.60 -31.53 -23.95
C PRO A 634 15.18 -30.09 -24.21
N ARG A 635 15.66 -29.46 -25.29
CA ARG A 635 15.44 -28.05 -25.62
C ARG A 635 15.05 -27.86 -27.07
N LEU A 636 14.42 -26.72 -27.36
CA LEU A 636 14.10 -26.31 -28.72
C LEU A 636 15.36 -26.17 -29.58
N SER A 637 15.23 -26.46 -30.87
CA SER A 637 16.35 -26.40 -31.81
C SER A 637 16.82 -24.96 -31.99
N LYS A 638 18.14 -24.74 -32.04
CA LYS A 638 18.73 -23.43 -32.36
C LYS A 638 18.61 -23.06 -33.84
N SER A 639 18.42 -24.05 -34.72
CA SER A 639 18.40 -23.85 -36.17
C SER A 639 17.03 -23.45 -36.73
N LYS A 640 16.00 -23.39 -35.89
CA LYS A 640 14.61 -23.13 -36.29
C LYS A 640 14.06 -21.95 -35.51
N ASN A 641 13.34 -21.08 -36.21
CA ASN A 641 12.52 -20.07 -35.56
C ASN A 641 11.16 -20.67 -35.20
N TYR A 642 10.54 -20.20 -34.13
CA TYR A 642 9.26 -20.74 -33.65
C TYR A 642 8.16 -19.69 -33.58
N THR A 643 6.92 -20.10 -33.85
CA THR A 643 5.71 -19.28 -33.69
C THR A 643 4.73 -19.93 -32.73
N LEU A 644 3.97 -19.09 -32.02
CA LEU A 644 2.83 -19.52 -31.24
C LEU A 644 1.79 -20.16 -32.16
N THR A 645 1.43 -21.41 -31.90
CA THR A 645 0.30 -22.08 -32.53
C THR A 645 -0.87 -22.17 -31.54
N ARG A 646 -2.08 -22.35 -32.04
CA ARG A 646 -3.27 -22.52 -31.18
C ARG A 646 -3.25 -23.84 -30.42
N GLY A 647 -2.38 -24.77 -30.84
CA GLY A 647 -2.32 -26.13 -30.35
C GLY A 647 -3.54 -26.96 -30.78
N SER A 648 -3.44 -28.27 -30.60
CA SER A 648 -4.56 -29.19 -30.76
C SER A 648 -4.91 -29.83 -29.41
N ALA A 649 -6.04 -30.53 -29.35
CA ALA A 649 -6.44 -31.23 -28.12
C ALA A 649 -5.51 -32.43 -27.88
N ILE A 650 -5.11 -32.67 -26.62
CA ILE A 650 -4.05 -33.65 -26.30
C ILE A 650 -4.59 -34.72 -25.35
N ASP A 651 -4.39 -36.00 -25.72
CA ASP A 651 -4.56 -37.19 -24.87
C ASP A 651 -3.40 -37.33 -23.88
#